data_AF-A0A8X8XDL3-F1
#
_entry.id   AF-A0A8X8XDL3-F1
#
_cell.length_a   1.000
_cell.length_b   1.000
_cell.length_c   1.000
_cell.angle_alpha   90.00
_cell.angle_beta   90.00
_cell.angle_gamma   90.00
#
_symmetry.space_group_name_H-M   'P 1'
#
loop_
_entity.id
_entity.type
_entity.pdbx_description
1 polymer ?
#
loop_
_entity_poly.entity_id
_entity_poly.type
_entity_poly.pdbx_seq_one_letter_code
_entity_poly.pdbx_strand_id
1 'polypeptide(L)'
;MDTLLKTHNKIQFLHPIHGVADKVSTFGSFKGRSFESKSQFKKFGKGLCVRASSSALLELVPETKKESLDFELPLFNPSKGVVVDLAVVGGGPAGLALAQQVSEAGLSVCSIDPSPKLIWPNNYGVWVDEFEAMDLLDCLDTTWSGAVVYIDDKTTKDLHRPYGRVNRKQLKSKMMQKCITNGVKFHQAKVVKVIHEESKSLLICNDGVTIQAAVVLDATGFSRCLVQYDKPYNPGYQVAYGILAEVEEHPFDVDKMVFMDWRDAHLNNNKELKERNGKIPTFLYAMPFSSQRIFLEETSLVARPGLPMRDIQERMVARLNHLGIKVKSIEEDEHCVIPMGGPLPVLPQRVVGIGGTAGMVHPSTGYMVARTLAAAPIVANAIVQYLGSDRGVRGNDLSAEVWKDLWPIERRRQREFFCFGMDILLKLDLNSTRRFFDAFFNLEPRYWHGFLSSRLFLPELVSFGLSLFYHASNTSRSIVCYNSASETIMWRLHGILEQGNKREVRNVVARFGGDEEMLKVNNVFKLQDEFDSVNTDDLESMRSTDFLEVVSQDIIKKRVEMGVVARDVNLIRGEEAPRRAKNTTTPYLKRKRNPEWFEVVTREFKDEMINIGLVDVDAALDGVETKAKMVEVDFNRAREELRWSDVSPETMDENSTCPDIPMPRFEVYQELDVVVARVPHRTGNELDGLKDVWRLQVNLVVANLLVRSRRKGNGPLLAVFVESLDPMWEIFRCDDLLWNKGSTWIYKPDMTRIRKLVLMPVGPCQLVPPVSHFGDFNGERQGRLTFNDGLPRPREAYVTILHSSESYVCGAVVLAQSLIQTNTTKDLILLADDNISAESLEALRAAGWRTQRIERIRSPYSRQDAYNEWNYSKLRIWQLKLYDKLMFIDADLIVINNIDRLFAYPQLSAVSNYQKHRFNSGLMVVEPSQCTFDTLTEKMRVVESYNGGDQGFLNEMFVWWHRLPHELNFMKVFVDPQDHVHLLDKGADVVHYTGLKPWKCAEEEHDCNWDLPEFHQYASNATHRMWWRVYRTMPETLRLYCSRNTYTAKKAIKL
;
A
#
# COMPACT_ATOMS: atom_id res chain seq x y z
N MET A 1 -7.85 -29.56 11.37
CA MET A 1 -7.91 -30.68 10.41
C MET A 1 -6.80 -30.64 9.32
N ASP A 2 -6.44 -29.56 8.60
CA ASP A 2 -6.51 -28.10 8.86
C ASP A 2 -5.93 -27.70 10.25
N THR A 3 -6.32 -26.57 10.85
CA THR A 3 -5.81 -26.10 12.16
C THR A 3 -5.87 -27.16 13.27
N LEU A 4 -4.76 -27.40 14.00
CA LEU A 4 -4.75 -28.28 15.18
C LEU A 4 -3.67 -27.98 16.24
N LEU A 5 -4.11 -28.10 17.50
CA LEU A 5 -3.38 -28.59 18.69
C LEU A 5 -2.16 -27.81 19.25
N LYS A 6 -2.46 -26.82 20.09
CA LYS A 6 -1.60 -26.45 21.25
C LYS A 6 -1.91 -27.34 22.46
N THR A 7 -1.08 -28.35 22.74
CA THR A 7 -0.90 -29.03 24.05
C THR A 7 0.55 -29.56 24.10
N HIS A 8 1.26 -29.81 25.21
CA HIS A 8 0.89 -30.34 26.53
C HIS A 8 1.83 -29.87 27.68
N ASN A 9 1.24 -29.48 28.82
CA ASN A 9 1.57 -29.78 30.23
C ASN A 9 3.03 -29.96 30.75
N LYS A 10 3.40 -29.18 31.79
CA LYS A 10 3.44 -29.65 33.22
C LYS A 10 4.00 -28.61 34.22
N ILE A 11 3.32 -28.48 35.36
CA ILE A 11 3.82 -28.46 36.77
C ILE A 11 2.58 -28.58 37.70
N GLN A 12 2.75 -29.02 38.96
CA GLN A 12 1.65 -29.42 39.87
C GLN A 12 1.63 -28.59 41.18
N PHE A 13 0.61 -28.87 42.02
CA PHE A 13 0.37 -28.41 43.41
C PHE A 13 -0.28 -27.01 43.54
N LEU A 14 -1.28 -26.75 44.41
CA LEU A 14 -1.90 -27.51 45.53
C LEU A 14 -3.45 -27.50 45.56
N HIS A 15 -4.03 -28.36 46.42
CA HIS A 15 -5.43 -28.38 46.93
C HIS A 15 -5.70 -27.22 47.93
N PRO A 16 -6.97 -26.78 48.23
CA PRO A 16 -8.04 -27.61 48.87
C PRO A 16 -9.52 -27.35 48.44
N ILE A 17 -10.41 -28.36 48.31
CA ILE A 17 -11.40 -28.97 49.26
C ILE A 17 -12.81 -28.29 49.29
N HIS A 18 -13.85 -29.13 49.48
CA HIS A 18 -15.32 -28.88 49.49
C HIS A 18 -16.00 -28.75 48.11
N GLY A 19 -17.19 -29.32 47.86
CA GLY A 19 -17.96 -30.30 48.64
C GLY A 19 -19.46 -30.40 48.23
N VAL A 20 -20.14 -31.53 48.50
CA VAL A 20 -21.59 -31.81 48.27
C VAL A 20 -21.95 -31.94 46.75
N ALA A 21 -22.38 -33.08 46.19
CA ALA A 21 -23.62 -33.89 46.36
C ALA A 21 -24.90 -33.17 45.83
N ASP A 22 -25.91 -33.84 45.23
CA ASP A 22 -26.27 -35.26 45.31
C ASP A 22 -27.01 -35.83 44.05
N LYS A 23 -27.28 -37.15 44.10
CA LYS A 23 -28.21 -38.05 43.34
C LYS A 23 -29.46 -37.37 42.67
N VAL A 24 -30.22 -37.92 41.70
CA VAL A 24 -30.76 -39.29 41.38
C VAL A 24 -31.56 -39.19 40.04
N SER A 25 -31.97 -40.19 39.22
CA SER A 25 -31.51 -41.56 38.88
C SER A 25 -32.33 -42.16 37.70
N THR A 26 -31.70 -42.99 36.84
CA THR A 26 -32.25 -44.14 36.07
C THR A 26 -33.61 -44.12 35.33
N PHE A 27 -33.59 -44.38 34.01
CA PHE A 27 -34.29 -45.45 33.25
C PHE A 27 -34.08 -45.19 31.73
N GLY A 28 -34.01 -46.15 30.80
CA GLY A 28 -33.96 -47.61 30.86
C GLY A 28 -33.51 -48.19 29.49
N SER A 29 -32.94 -49.40 29.45
CA SER A 29 -32.31 -49.97 28.24
C SER A 29 -33.29 -50.73 27.33
N PHE A 30 -33.13 -50.61 26.00
CA PHE A 30 -33.45 -51.70 25.07
C PHE A 30 -32.38 -51.90 23.98
N LYS A 31 -32.16 -53.17 23.60
CA LYS A 31 -31.22 -53.61 22.56
C LYS A 31 -31.99 -54.10 21.32
N GLY A 32 -31.39 -53.93 20.14
CA GLY A 32 -31.26 -55.09 19.24
C GLY A 32 -31.46 -54.89 17.73
N ARG A 33 -30.50 -55.49 16.99
CA ARG A 33 -30.62 -56.11 15.66
C ARG A 33 -30.84 -55.22 14.42
N SER A 34 -29.73 -55.05 13.72
CA SER A 34 -29.67 -54.99 12.26
C SER A 34 -30.31 -56.22 11.58
N PHE A 35 -30.86 -56.03 10.38
CA PHE A 35 -30.91 -57.07 9.35
C PHE A 35 -30.78 -56.45 7.96
N GLU A 36 -30.10 -57.13 7.03
CA GLU A 36 -29.92 -56.67 5.65
C GLU A 36 -31.18 -56.91 4.80
N SER A 37 -31.38 -56.07 3.78
CA SER A 37 -31.87 -56.55 2.48
C SER A 37 -31.31 -55.69 1.34
N LYS A 38 -31.05 -56.31 0.19
CA LYS A 38 -30.34 -55.73 -0.95
C LYS A 38 -31.31 -55.48 -2.10
N SER A 39 -31.17 -54.35 -2.80
CA SER A 39 -31.54 -54.26 -4.22
C SER A 39 -30.45 -53.53 -5.00
N GLN A 40 -30.18 -54.01 -6.20
CA GLN A 40 -29.05 -53.55 -7.02
C GLN A 40 -29.49 -52.38 -7.89
N PHE A 41 -28.65 -51.34 -8.00
CA PHE A 41 -28.60 -50.52 -9.21
C PHE A 41 -27.21 -50.61 -9.85
N LYS A 42 -27.19 -50.74 -11.18
CA LYS A 42 -26.02 -51.15 -11.95
C LYS A 42 -25.05 -49.97 -12.11
N LYS A 43 -23.75 -50.24 -11.96
CA LYS A 43 -22.71 -49.36 -12.51
C LYS A 43 -22.93 -49.21 -14.02
N PHE A 44 -23.15 -47.99 -14.48
CA PHE A 44 -22.81 -47.60 -15.85
C PHE A 44 -21.59 -46.68 -15.79
N GLY A 45 -20.47 -47.13 -16.35
CA GLY A 45 -19.28 -46.31 -16.43
C GLY A 45 -19.44 -45.22 -17.48
N LYS A 46 -19.34 -43.96 -17.06
CA LYS A 46 -18.91 -42.84 -17.89
C LYS A 46 -17.89 -42.05 -17.10
N GLY A 47 -16.68 -41.88 -17.63
CA GLY A 47 -15.71 -40.97 -17.05
C GLY A 47 -16.22 -39.54 -17.17
N LEU A 48 -16.35 -38.83 -16.04
CA LEU A 48 -16.59 -37.39 -16.07
C LEU A 48 -15.26 -36.69 -16.38
N CYS A 49 -15.00 -36.47 -17.66
CA CYS A 49 -14.04 -35.47 -18.10
C CYS A 49 -14.61 -34.10 -17.71
N VAL A 50 -14.08 -33.51 -16.63
CA VAL A 50 -14.51 -32.19 -16.15
C VAL A 50 -14.12 -31.13 -17.17
N ARG A 51 -15.05 -30.24 -17.53
CA ARG A 51 -14.73 -29.02 -18.29
C ARG A 51 -14.28 -27.96 -17.30
N ALA A 52 -13.09 -27.41 -17.49
CA ALA A 52 -12.48 -26.50 -16.53
C ALA A 52 -13.19 -25.13 -16.50
N SER A 53 -14.06 -24.93 -15.52
CA SER A 53 -14.28 -23.61 -14.93
C SER A 53 -13.02 -23.17 -14.17
N SER A 54 -12.93 -21.89 -13.80
CA SER A 54 -11.88 -21.44 -12.87
C SER A 54 -11.96 -22.11 -11.51
N SER A 55 -13.17 -22.46 -11.03
CA SER A 55 -13.34 -23.26 -9.81
C SER A 55 -12.71 -24.66 -9.98
N ALA A 56 -13.01 -25.36 -11.08
CA ALA A 56 -12.56 -26.73 -11.30
C ALA A 56 -11.04 -26.86 -11.46
N LEU A 57 -10.33 -25.80 -11.89
CA LEU A 57 -8.87 -25.79 -11.86
C LEU A 57 -8.34 -25.58 -10.43
N LEU A 58 -8.97 -24.71 -9.63
CA LEU A 58 -8.62 -24.47 -8.23
C LEU A 58 -8.96 -25.66 -7.32
N GLU A 59 -10.01 -26.42 -7.63
CA GLU A 59 -10.39 -27.68 -6.97
C GLU A 59 -9.35 -28.80 -7.14
N LEU A 60 -8.43 -28.67 -8.11
CA LEU A 60 -7.31 -29.60 -8.35
C LEU A 60 -6.00 -29.17 -7.68
N VAL A 61 -5.93 -28.00 -7.05
CA VAL A 61 -4.72 -27.51 -6.36
C VAL A 61 -4.53 -28.30 -5.05
N PRO A 62 -3.37 -28.94 -4.83
CA PRO A 62 -3.11 -29.71 -3.61
C PRO A 62 -2.89 -28.79 -2.40
N GLU A 63 -3.16 -29.29 -1.18
CA GLU A 63 -2.69 -28.60 0.03
C GLU A 63 -1.16 -28.43 -0.02
N THR A 64 -0.68 -27.19 0.09
CA THR A 64 0.72 -26.80 -0.18
C THR A 64 1.71 -27.50 0.77
N LYS A 65 2.28 -28.62 0.32
CA LYS A 65 3.24 -29.42 1.10
C LYS A 65 4.58 -28.70 1.21
N LYS A 66 4.85 -28.17 2.41
CA LYS A 66 6.10 -27.47 2.77
C LYS A 66 7.28 -28.45 2.89
N GLU A 67 7.86 -28.84 1.77
CA GLU A 67 9.07 -29.67 1.75
C GLU A 67 10.26 -28.94 2.41
N SER A 68 11.01 -29.67 3.24
CA SER A 68 12.18 -29.18 3.96
C SER A 68 13.39 -30.08 3.73
N LEU A 69 14.58 -29.48 3.73
CA LEU A 69 15.86 -30.18 3.59
C LEU A 69 16.26 -30.85 4.91
N ASP A 70 16.70 -32.11 4.81
CA ASP A 70 17.18 -32.88 5.96
C ASP A 70 18.68 -32.62 6.21
N PHE A 71 18.95 -31.52 6.93
CA PHE A 71 20.28 -31.18 7.43
C PHE A 71 20.24 -30.92 8.93
N GLU A 72 21.26 -31.36 9.66
CA GLU A 72 21.57 -30.80 10.99
C GLU A 72 22.28 -29.45 10.81
N LEU A 73 21.72 -28.38 11.36
CA LEU A 73 22.25 -27.02 11.18
C LEU A 73 23.13 -26.64 12.38
N PRO A 74 24.38 -26.19 12.16
CA PRO A 74 25.22 -25.65 13.23
C PRO A 74 24.60 -24.39 13.84
N LEU A 75 23.87 -24.52 14.95
CA LEU A 75 23.14 -23.40 15.54
C LEU A 75 24.08 -22.33 16.15
N PHE A 76 23.67 -21.07 16.04
CA PHE A 76 24.28 -19.96 16.78
C PHE A 76 24.03 -20.13 18.29
N ASN A 77 25.03 -19.80 19.11
CA ASN A 77 24.95 -19.91 20.57
C ASN A 77 25.03 -18.50 21.20
N PRO A 78 23.90 -17.93 21.67
CA PRO A 78 23.86 -16.58 22.24
C PRO A 78 24.76 -16.40 23.47
N SER A 79 24.90 -17.44 24.30
CA SER A 79 25.66 -17.41 25.55
C SER A 79 27.16 -17.20 25.37
N LYS A 80 27.69 -17.29 24.14
CA LYS A 80 29.10 -17.00 23.85
C LYS A 80 29.40 -15.51 23.64
N GLY A 81 28.40 -14.66 23.41
CA GLY A 81 28.59 -13.20 23.26
C GLY A 81 29.49 -12.75 22.09
N VAL A 82 29.76 -13.64 21.13
CA VAL A 82 30.72 -13.40 20.04
C VAL A 82 30.15 -12.41 19.02
N VAL A 83 30.95 -11.40 18.67
CA VAL A 83 30.73 -10.57 17.47
C VAL A 83 31.16 -11.39 16.26
N VAL A 84 30.26 -11.61 15.29
CA VAL A 84 30.60 -12.24 14.02
C VAL A 84 31.10 -11.21 12.99
N ASP A 85 31.82 -11.65 11.98
CA ASP A 85 32.28 -10.77 10.89
C ASP A 85 31.10 -10.34 10.01
N LEU A 86 30.20 -11.27 9.70
CA LEU A 86 29.02 -11.04 8.87
C LEU A 86 27.75 -11.67 9.46
N ALA A 87 26.69 -10.87 9.63
CA ALA A 87 25.33 -11.36 9.81
C ALA A 87 24.56 -11.26 8.49
N VAL A 88 24.03 -12.38 8.00
CA VAL A 88 23.21 -12.48 6.78
C VAL A 88 21.76 -12.70 7.17
N VAL A 89 20.88 -11.77 6.81
CA VAL A 89 19.45 -11.84 7.13
C VAL A 89 18.67 -12.29 5.90
N GLY A 90 18.14 -13.52 5.93
CA GLY A 90 17.42 -14.17 4.84
C GLY A 90 18.21 -15.28 4.16
N GLY A 91 17.68 -16.51 4.22
CA GLY A 91 18.24 -17.73 3.64
C GLY A 91 17.85 -17.96 2.17
N GLY A 92 17.70 -16.88 1.39
CA GLY A 92 17.47 -16.92 -0.06
C GLY A 92 18.75 -17.27 -0.85
N PRO A 93 18.67 -17.47 -2.17
CA PRO A 93 19.85 -17.79 -3.00
C PRO A 93 20.98 -16.77 -2.85
N ALA A 94 20.62 -15.48 -2.77
CA ALA A 94 21.56 -14.37 -2.57
C ALA A 94 22.29 -14.44 -1.22
N GLY A 95 21.55 -14.69 -0.14
CA GLY A 95 22.09 -14.77 1.22
C GLY A 95 22.99 -15.98 1.42
N LEU A 96 22.58 -17.16 0.94
CA LEU A 96 23.41 -18.37 1.04
C LEU A 96 24.67 -18.27 0.17
N ALA A 97 24.58 -17.73 -1.06
CA ALA A 97 25.76 -17.56 -1.92
C ALA A 97 26.81 -16.60 -1.32
N LEU A 98 26.39 -15.56 -0.59
CA LEU A 98 27.29 -14.65 0.12
C LEU A 98 27.83 -15.28 1.42
N ALA A 99 26.97 -15.92 2.22
CA ALA A 99 27.38 -16.62 3.44
C ALA A 99 28.43 -17.70 3.16
N GLN A 100 28.26 -18.44 2.06
CA GLN A 100 29.21 -19.44 1.60
C GLN A 100 30.59 -18.82 1.35
N GLN A 101 30.68 -17.82 0.47
CA GLN A 101 31.96 -17.28 0.00
C GLN A 101 32.71 -16.51 1.09
N VAL A 102 32.00 -15.76 1.94
CA VAL A 102 32.63 -15.04 3.06
C VAL A 102 33.16 -16.00 4.12
N SER A 103 32.49 -17.13 4.37
CA SER A 103 33.02 -18.18 5.25
C SER A 103 34.10 -19.06 4.59
N GLU A 104 34.11 -19.18 3.26
CA GLU A 104 35.18 -19.85 2.49
C GLU A 104 36.53 -19.12 2.65
N ALA A 105 36.48 -17.80 2.83
CA ALA A 105 37.64 -16.96 3.21
C ALA A 105 38.00 -17.03 4.72
N GLY A 106 37.35 -17.88 5.51
CA GLY A 106 37.64 -18.08 6.94
C GLY A 106 36.99 -17.08 7.90
N LEU A 107 36.17 -16.15 7.42
CA LEU A 107 35.46 -15.19 8.28
C LEU A 107 34.22 -15.82 8.94
N SER A 108 33.89 -15.35 10.14
CA SER A 108 32.76 -15.87 10.92
C SER A 108 31.42 -15.32 10.44
N VAL A 109 30.52 -16.21 10.03
CA VAL A 109 29.22 -15.84 9.46
C VAL A 109 28.06 -16.43 10.28
N CYS A 110 27.05 -15.60 10.57
CA CYS A 110 25.76 -16.04 11.10
C CYS A 110 24.64 -15.77 10.07
N SER A 111 23.96 -16.82 9.62
CA SER A 111 22.76 -16.73 8.78
C SER A 111 21.51 -16.77 9.66
N ILE A 112 20.65 -15.76 9.52
CA ILE A 112 19.42 -15.57 10.30
C ILE A 112 18.22 -15.67 9.35
N ASP A 113 17.38 -16.67 9.55
CA ASP A 113 16.21 -16.95 8.70
C ASP A 113 15.12 -17.67 9.52
N PRO A 114 13.83 -17.36 9.37
CA PRO A 114 12.77 -17.97 10.17
C PRO A 114 12.47 -19.44 9.80
N SER A 115 12.95 -19.95 8.67
CA SER A 115 12.68 -21.30 8.16
C SER A 115 13.83 -21.82 7.27
N PRO A 116 15.08 -21.92 7.77
CA PRO A 116 16.27 -22.10 6.94
C PRO A 116 16.26 -23.43 6.17
N LYS A 117 15.59 -24.47 6.70
CA LYS A 117 15.44 -25.77 6.04
C LYS A 117 14.38 -25.81 4.93
N LEU A 118 13.40 -24.90 4.93
CA LEU A 118 12.29 -24.90 3.96
C LEU A 118 12.82 -24.68 2.54
N ILE A 119 12.33 -25.43 1.55
CA ILE A 119 12.72 -25.19 0.14
C ILE A 119 12.13 -23.86 -0.34
N TRP A 120 12.84 -23.16 -1.24
CA TRP A 120 12.37 -21.89 -1.78
C TRP A 120 11.08 -22.10 -2.59
N PRO A 121 10.01 -21.32 -2.36
CA PRO A 121 8.70 -21.61 -2.94
C PRO A 121 8.62 -21.33 -4.46
N ASN A 122 9.25 -20.26 -4.95
CA ASN A 122 9.17 -19.86 -6.35
C ASN A 122 10.06 -20.71 -7.27
N ASN A 123 9.58 -21.06 -8.47
CA ASN A 123 10.40 -21.65 -9.53
C ASN A 123 11.30 -20.59 -10.19
N TYR A 124 12.44 -21.03 -10.73
CA TYR A 124 13.37 -20.17 -11.45
C TYR A 124 13.68 -20.77 -12.82
N GLY A 125 13.37 -20.03 -13.88
CA GLY A 125 13.93 -20.24 -15.21
C GLY A 125 15.20 -19.41 -15.41
N VAL A 126 16.19 -19.97 -16.08
CA VAL A 126 17.50 -19.34 -16.34
C VAL A 126 18.00 -19.72 -17.74
N TRP A 127 18.84 -18.89 -18.35
CA TRP A 127 19.54 -19.31 -19.56
C TRP A 127 20.72 -20.23 -19.19
N VAL A 128 20.93 -21.30 -19.94
CA VAL A 128 21.92 -22.32 -19.58
C VAL A 128 23.34 -21.74 -19.55
N ASP A 129 23.68 -20.82 -20.45
CA ASP A 129 24.99 -20.14 -20.48
C ASP A 129 25.26 -19.25 -19.25
N GLU A 130 24.23 -18.86 -18.50
CA GLU A 130 24.40 -18.12 -17.25
C GLU A 130 24.78 -19.05 -16.08
N PHE A 131 24.25 -20.28 -16.07
CA PHE A 131 24.53 -21.28 -15.03
C PHE A 131 25.81 -22.08 -15.33
N GLU A 132 26.15 -22.27 -16.62
CA GLU A 132 27.45 -22.78 -17.07
C GLU A 132 28.59 -21.87 -16.58
N ALA A 133 28.47 -20.56 -16.77
CA ALA A 133 29.45 -19.57 -16.31
C ALA A 133 29.60 -19.48 -14.77
N MET A 134 28.81 -20.23 -14.00
CA MET A 134 28.84 -20.26 -12.52
C MET A 134 29.09 -21.67 -11.93
N ASP A 135 29.35 -22.70 -12.75
CA ASP A 135 29.43 -24.11 -12.32
C ASP A 135 28.16 -24.60 -11.58
N LEU A 136 26.99 -24.28 -12.15
CA LEU A 136 25.66 -24.61 -11.62
C LEU A 136 24.81 -25.45 -12.59
N LEU A 137 25.38 -26.04 -13.65
CA LEU A 137 24.63 -26.90 -14.58
C LEU A 137 24.04 -28.13 -13.89
N ASP A 138 24.70 -28.66 -12.87
CA ASP A 138 24.19 -29.73 -12.02
C ASP A 138 22.91 -29.34 -11.26
N CYS A 139 22.67 -28.05 -11.05
CA CYS A 139 21.51 -27.50 -10.35
C CYS A 139 20.30 -27.23 -11.25
N LEU A 140 20.26 -27.76 -12.48
CA LEU A 140 19.10 -27.69 -13.37
C LEU A 140 18.34 -29.02 -13.34
N ASP A 141 17.00 -29.02 -13.19
CA ASP A 141 16.20 -30.25 -13.23
C ASP A 141 15.71 -30.62 -14.64
N THR A 142 15.63 -29.64 -15.56
CA THR A 142 15.35 -29.87 -16.99
C THR A 142 15.93 -28.73 -17.82
N THR A 143 16.38 -29.04 -19.03
CA THR A 143 16.91 -28.09 -20.01
C THR A 143 16.29 -28.34 -21.38
N TRP A 144 15.94 -27.26 -22.07
CA TRP A 144 15.39 -27.26 -23.44
C TRP A 144 16.45 -26.74 -24.42
N SER A 145 16.49 -27.30 -25.63
CA SER A 145 17.49 -26.97 -26.65
C SER A 145 17.40 -25.52 -27.14
N GLY A 146 16.23 -24.91 -26.97
CA GLY A 146 15.96 -23.51 -27.29
C GLY A 146 14.65 -23.04 -26.69
N ALA A 147 14.31 -21.80 -27.01
CA ALA A 147 13.10 -21.11 -26.58
C ALA A 147 12.26 -20.68 -27.79
N VAL A 148 10.93 -20.63 -27.65
CA VAL A 148 9.99 -20.24 -28.72
C VAL A 148 9.14 -19.06 -28.28
N VAL A 149 8.97 -18.08 -29.16
CA VAL A 149 8.10 -16.92 -28.93
C VAL A 149 7.03 -16.86 -30.01
N TYR A 150 5.76 -16.99 -29.63
CA TYR A 150 4.62 -16.73 -30.50
C TYR A 150 4.22 -15.26 -30.34
N ILE A 151 4.43 -14.46 -31.39
CA ILE A 151 4.02 -13.05 -31.44
C ILE A 151 2.51 -12.96 -31.71
N ASP A 152 2.05 -13.70 -32.72
CA ASP A 152 0.63 -13.85 -33.07
C ASP A 152 0.39 -15.21 -33.76
N ASP A 153 -0.82 -15.44 -34.26
CA ASP A 153 -1.23 -16.70 -34.89
C ASP A 153 -0.53 -16.98 -36.24
N LYS A 154 0.33 -16.06 -36.72
CA LYS A 154 1.10 -16.17 -37.98
C LYS A 154 2.61 -16.11 -37.75
N THR A 155 3.05 -15.51 -36.65
CA THR A 155 4.43 -15.07 -36.47
C THR A 155 5.04 -15.73 -35.23
N THR A 156 5.99 -16.63 -35.47
CA THR A 156 6.74 -17.36 -34.42
C THR A 156 8.24 -17.08 -34.56
N LYS A 157 8.95 -16.96 -33.44
CA LYS A 157 10.42 -16.86 -33.39
C LYS A 157 10.98 -18.12 -32.72
N ASP A 158 12.03 -18.67 -33.31
CA ASP A 158 12.82 -19.77 -32.74
C ASP A 158 14.11 -19.17 -32.18
N LEU A 159 14.28 -19.25 -30.86
CA LEU A 159 15.42 -18.71 -30.13
C LEU A 159 16.36 -19.86 -29.81
N HIS A 160 17.41 -20.03 -30.63
CA HIS A 160 18.42 -21.09 -30.49
C HIS A 160 19.40 -20.85 -29.30
N ARG A 161 18.88 -20.37 -28.16
CA ARG A 161 19.59 -20.21 -26.89
C ARG A 161 18.96 -21.16 -25.87
N PRO A 162 19.68 -22.17 -25.36
CA PRO A 162 19.11 -23.13 -24.41
C PRO A 162 18.63 -22.47 -23.11
N TYR A 163 17.49 -22.96 -22.61
CA TYR A 163 16.86 -22.50 -21.36
C TYR A 163 16.75 -23.67 -20.38
N GLY A 164 16.79 -23.40 -19.08
CA GLY A 164 16.71 -24.43 -18.05
C GLY A 164 15.87 -24.02 -16.85
N ARG A 165 15.26 -25.00 -16.19
CA ARG A 165 14.59 -24.82 -14.90
C ARG A 165 15.54 -25.24 -13.78
N VAL A 166 15.59 -24.43 -12.73
CA VAL A 166 16.49 -24.65 -11.59
C VAL A 166 15.89 -25.67 -10.62
N ASN A 167 16.66 -26.72 -10.32
CA ASN A 167 16.39 -27.63 -9.23
C ASN A 167 16.57 -26.90 -7.88
N ARG A 168 15.50 -26.25 -7.40
CA ARG A 168 15.48 -25.48 -6.14
C ARG A 168 16.04 -26.26 -4.95
N LYS A 169 15.68 -27.55 -4.85
CA LYS A 169 16.11 -28.46 -3.79
C LYS A 169 17.62 -28.69 -3.84
N GLN A 170 18.15 -29.01 -5.02
CA GLN A 170 19.57 -29.29 -5.22
C GLN A 170 20.43 -28.03 -5.11
N LEU A 171 20.02 -26.90 -5.70
CA LEU A 171 20.73 -25.63 -5.57
C LEU A 171 20.83 -25.18 -4.10
N LYS A 172 19.71 -25.22 -3.36
CA LYS A 172 19.71 -24.89 -1.94
C LYS A 172 20.56 -25.88 -1.14
N SER A 173 20.54 -27.18 -1.46
CA SER A 173 21.36 -28.20 -0.80
C SER A 173 22.87 -28.01 -1.06
N LYS A 174 23.28 -27.71 -2.30
CA LYS A 174 24.67 -27.44 -2.70
C LYS A 174 25.23 -26.23 -1.92
N MET A 175 24.45 -25.15 -1.83
CA MET A 175 24.81 -23.98 -1.03
C MET A 175 24.81 -24.25 0.48
N MET A 176 23.76 -24.90 1.00
CA MET A 176 23.63 -25.20 2.43
C MET A 176 24.77 -26.09 2.93
N GLN A 177 25.11 -27.16 2.20
CA GLN A 177 26.22 -28.04 2.54
C GLN A 177 27.55 -27.30 2.58
N LYS A 178 27.84 -26.43 1.59
CA LYS A 178 29.06 -25.60 1.62
C LYS A 178 29.05 -24.64 2.81
N CYS A 179 27.97 -23.94 3.11
CA CYS A 179 27.85 -23.10 4.30
C CYS A 179 28.11 -23.88 5.61
N ILE A 180 27.53 -25.08 5.76
CA ILE A 180 27.75 -25.95 6.93
C ILE A 180 29.23 -26.35 7.03
N THR A 181 29.83 -26.75 5.90
CA THR A 181 31.24 -27.20 5.81
C THR A 181 32.22 -26.06 6.14
N ASN A 182 31.93 -24.84 5.66
CA ASN A 182 32.69 -23.62 5.95
C ASN A 182 32.39 -23.06 7.37
N GLY A 183 31.56 -23.75 8.16
CA GLY A 183 31.33 -23.45 9.57
C GLY A 183 30.32 -22.31 9.84
N VAL A 184 29.54 -21.87 8.86
CA VAL A 184 28.45 -20.89 9.04
C VAL A 184 27.52 -21.32 10.18
N LYS A 185 27.12 -20.36 11.01
CA LYS A 185 26.15 -20.59 12.08
C LYS A 185 24.75 -20.15 11.67
N PHE A 186 23.73 -20.88 12.11
CA PHE A 186 22.34 -20.63 11.75
C PHE A 186 21.53 -20.23 12.97
N HIS A 187 20.65 -19.24 12.81
CA HIS A 187 19.73 -18.79 13.85
C HIS A 187 18.31 -18.73 13.28
N GLN A 188 17.42 -19.57 13.81
CA GLN A 188 16.06 -19.70 13.28
C GLN A 188 15.12 -18.62 13.85
N ALA A 189 15.28 -17.39 13.38
CA ALA A 189 14.50 -16.24 13.82
C ALA A 189 14.33 -15.20 12.70
N LYS A 190 13.52 -14.18 12.97
CA LYS A 190 13.38 -12.96 12.15
C LYS A 190 14.03 -11.80 12.88
N VAL A 191 14.92 -11.07 12.21
CA VAL A 191 15.44 -9.79 12.71
C VAL A 191 14.31 -8.75 12.69
N VAL A 192 14.11 -8.07 13.82
CA VAL A 192 13.09 -7.02 14.01
C VAL A 192 13.70 -5.64 13.90
N LYS A 193 14.94 -5.45 14.38
CA LYS A 193 15.64 -4.17 14.35
C LYS A 193 17.16 -4.40 14.25
N VAL A 194 17.85 -3.48 13.59
CA VAL A 194 19.30 -3.32 13.70
C VAL A 194 19.60 -1.98 14.38
N ILE A 195 20.60 -1.96 15.24
CA ILE A 195 21.16 -0.76 15.87
C ILE A 195 22.65 -0.71 15.48
N HIS A 196 23.17 0.46 15.15
CA HIS A 196 24.56 0.63 14.73
C HIS A 196 25.40 1.25 15.83
N GLU A 197 26.55 0.65 16.10
CA GLU A 197 27.65 1.23 16.87
C GLU A 197 28.74 1.70 15.90
N GLU A 198 29.80 2.34 16.40
CA GLU A 198 30.91 2.86 15.59
C GLU A 198 31.47 1.79 14.62
N SER A 199 31.94 0.65 15.15
CA SER A 199 32.63 -0.40 14.39
C SER A 199 31.81 -1.67 14.13
N LYS A 200 30.68 -1.88 14.80
CA LYS A 200 29.81 -3.07 14.70
C LYS A 200 28.32 -2.71 14.71
N SER A 201 27.44 -3.69 14.53
CA SER A 201 25.99 -3.53 14.60
C SER A 201 25.36 -4.62 15.47
N LEU A 202 24.22 -4.31 16.06
CA LEU A 202 23.46 -5.14 16.99
C LEU A 202 22.11 -5.49 16.32
N LEU A 203 21.90 -6.77 16.02
CA LEU A 203 20.68 -7.30 15.40
C LEU A 203 19.79 -7.91 16.48
N ILE A 204 18.58 -7.38 16.64
CA ILE A 204 17.59 -7.84 17.62
C ILE A 204 16.59 -8.75 16.92
N CYS A 205 16.47 -10.00 17.37
CA CYS A 205 15.60 -11.02 16.80
C CYS A 205 14.27 -11.15 17.56
N ASN A 206 13.24 -11.69 16.90
CA ASN A 206 11.87 -11.74 17.42
C ASN A 206 11.65 -12.74 18.57
N ASP A 207 12.65 -13.55 18.89
CA ASP A 207 12.71 -14.46 20.04
C ASP A 207 13.45 -13.82 21.25
N GLY A 208 13.93 -12.58 21.11
CA GLY A 208 14.73 -11.88 22.11
C GLY A 208 16.23 -12.13 22.02
N VAL A 209 16.69 -13.04 21.15
CA VAL A 209 18.12 -13.23 20.91
C VAL A 209 18.69 -12.00 20.20
N THR A 210 19.89 -11.60 20.61
CA THR A 210 20.60 -10.46 20.04
C THR A 210 21.96 -10.91 19.52
N ILE A 211 22.25 -10.59 18.26
CA ILE A 211 23.48 -10.97 17.55
C ILE A 211 24.29 -9.70 17.29
N GLN A 212 25.61 -9.76 17.49
CA GLN A 212 26.52 -8.67 17.14
C GLN A 212 27.29 -9.04 15.87
N ALA A 213 27.41 -8.13 14.91
CA ALA A 213 28.18 -8.35 13.70
C ALA A 213 28.95 -7.10 13.25
N ALA A 214 30.13 -7.26 12.64
CA ALA A 214 30.84 -6.13 12.02
C ALA A 214 30.05 -5.60 10.81
N VAL A 215 29.63 -6.50 9.91
CA VAL A 215 28.82 -6.22 8.72
C VAL A 215 27.42 -6.85 8.85
N VAL A 216 26.40 -6.13 8.40
CA VAL A 216 25.03 -6.65 8.27
C VAL A 216 24.63 -6.66 6.80
N LEU A 217 24.21 -7.82 6.32
CA LEU A 217 23.69 -8.03 4.97
C LEU A 217 22.18 -8.34 5.03
N ASP A 218 21.37 -7.45 4.46
CA ASP A 218 19.96 -7.72 4.16
C ASP A 218 19.87 -8.51 2.84
N ALA A 219 19.40 -9.74 2.93
CA ALA A 219 19.11 -10.63 1.82
C ALA A 219 17.62 -11.06 1.81
N THR A 220 16.73 -10.29 2.46
CA THR A 220 15.31 -10.62 2.68
C THR A 220 14.42 -10.50 1.42
N GLY A 221 15.01 -10.43 0.23
CA GLY A 221 14.27 -10.35 -1.02
C GLY A 221 13.46 -9.06 -1.13
N PHE A 222 12.13 -9.18 -1.30
CA PHE A 222 11.25 -8.02 -1.49
C PHE A 222 10.68 -7.45 -0.18
N SER A 223 10.99 -8.04 0.98
CA SER A 223 10.54 -7.55 2.29
C SER A 223 11.15 -6.20 2.69
N ARG A 224 12.34 -5.85 2.16
CA ARG A 224 12.96 -4.51 2.28
C ARG A 224 12.98 -3.95 3.72
N CYS A 225 13.31 -4.81 4.69
CA CYS A 225 13.04 -4.52 6.10
C CYS A 225 14.20 -3.89 6.88
N LEU A 226 15.45 -3.96 6.38
CA LEU A 226 16.61 -3.35 7.07
C LEU A 226 17.29 -2.25 6.24
N VAL A 227 17.26 -2.35 4.91
CA VAL A 227 17.84 -1.36 4.00
C VAL A 227 16.92 -0.14 3.82
N GLN A 228 17.49 1.06 3.95
CA GLN A 228 16.80 2.34 3.88
C GLN A 228 16.66 2.86 2.44
N TYR A 229 15.60 3.64 2.19
CA TYR A 229 15.26 4.27 0.90
C TYR A 229 14.90 5.75 1.12
N ASP A 230 15.25 6.63 0.16
CA ASP A 230 15.01 8.08 0.22
C ASP A 230 13.87 8.57 -0.69
N LYS A 231 13.17 7.65 -1.38
CA LYS A 231 12.26 7.96 -2.49
C LYS A 231 10.97 7.12 -2.44
N PRO A 232 9.82 7.69 -2.86
CA PRO A 232 8.55 6.97 -2.91
C PRO A 232 8.64 5.64 -3.69
N TYR A 233 8.14 4.57 -3.08
CA TYR A 233 8.22 3.22 -3.64
C TYR A 233 7.09 2.97 -4.66
N ASN A 234 7.33 3.34 -5.92
CA ASN A 234 6.40 3.13 -7.03
C ASN A 234 7.05 2.35 -8.20
N PRO A 235 7.36 1.05 -8.01
CA PRO A 235 7.89 0.20 -9.08
C PRO A 235 6.82 -0.10 -10.15
N GLY A 236 7.19 -0.77 -11.24
CA GLY A 236 6.22 -1.59 -11.97
C GLY A 236 6.01 -2.93 -11.24
N TYR A 237 5.07 -3.74 -11.69
CA TYR A 237 4.86 -5.09 -11.17
C TYR A 237 4.67 -6.08 -12.31
N GLN A 238 5.45 -7.15 -12.29
CA GLN A 238 5.18 -8.36 -13.05
C GLN A 238 4.42 -9.31 -12.13
N VAL A 239 3.28 -9.83 -12.59
CA VAL A 239 2.41 -10.72 -11.83
C VAL A 239 2.18 -11.96 -12.66
N ALA A 240 2.20 -13.14 -12.03
CA ALA A 240 2.06 -14.41 -12.71
C ALA A 240 1.33 -15.46 -11.86
N TYR A 241 0.61 -16.35 -12.54
CA TYR A 241 0.03 -17.55 -11.93
C TYR A 241 0.50 -18.78 -12.71
N GLY A 242 1.18 -19.68 -11.99
CA GLY A 242 1.79 -20.89 -12.54
C GLY A 242 1.21 -22.17 -11.94
N ILE A 243 1.21 -23.25 -12.72
CA ILE A 243 0.96 -24.62 -12.25
C ILE A 243 1.97 -25.58 -12.86
N LEU A 244 2.48 -26.51 -12.05
CA LEU A 244 3.08 -27.77 -12.54
C LEU A 244 1.98 -28.82 -12.54
N ALA A 245 1.70 -29.46 -13.68
CA ALA A 245 0.53 -30.31 -13.84
C ALA A 245 0.79 -31.59 -14.65
N GLU A 246 0.09 -32.66 -14.27
CA GLU A 246 -0.14 -33.80 -15.16
C GLU A 246 -1.39 -33.51 -16.02
N VAL A 247 -1.28 -33.74 -17.33
CA VAL A 247 -2.33 -33.46 -18.33
C VAL A 247 -2.65 -34.71 -19.15
N GLU A 248 -3.81 -34.75 -19.82
CA GLU A 248 -4.10 -35.79 -20.82
C GLU A 248 -3.11 -35.72 -21.99
N GLU A 249 -2.91 -34.53 -22.55
CA GLU A 249 -1.94 -34.21 -23.61
C GLU A 249 -1.74 -32.69 -23.69
N HIS A 250 -0.70 -32.23 -24.40
CA HIS A 250 -0.49 -30.80 -24.70
C HIS A 250 0.11 -30.58 -26.11
N PRO A 251 -0.14 -29.43 -26.76
CA PRO A 251 0.33 -29.16 -28.13
C PRO A 251 1.79 -28.67 -28.23
N PHE A 252 2.50 -28.53 -27.11
CA PHE A 252 3.85 -27.95 -27.07
C PHE A 252 4.97 -28.98 -27.36
N ASP A 253 6.01 -28.52 -28.05
CA ASP A 253 7.23 -29.26 -28.39
C ASP A 253 8.06 -29.54 -27.12
N VAL A 254 8.34 -30.82 -26.83
CA VAL A 254 9.06 -31.24 -25.61
C VAL A 254 10.53 -30.83 -25.60
N ASP A 255 11.14 -30.61 -26.76
CA ASP A 255 12.55 -30.21 -26.85
C ASP A 255 12.75 -28.70 -26.63
N LYS A 256 11.65 -27.91 -26.54
CA LYS A 256 11.69 -26.44 -26.50
C LYS A 256 10.83 -25.81 -25.39
N MET A 257 11.36 -24.74 -24.80
CA MET A 257 10.65 -23.89 -23.86
C MET A 257 9.74 -22.90 -24.62
N VAL A 258 8.44 -22.82 -24.32
CA VAL A 258 7.63 -21.68 -24.79
C VAL A 258 7.91 -20.49 -23.89
N PHE A 259 8.66 -19.53 -24.42
CA PHE A 259 9.19 -18.40 -23.68
C PHE A 259 8.22 -17.23 -23.61
N MET A 260 7.46 -16.96 -24.68
CA MET A 260 6.33 -16.02 -24.63
C MET A 260 5.28 -16.39 -25.67
N ASP A 261 4.07 -16.71 -25.24
CA ASP A 261 2.92 -16.85 -26.14
C ASP A 261 1.94 -15.66 -26.01
N TRP A 262 2.08 -14.69 -26.91
CA TRP A 262 1.24 -13.50 -26.99
C TRP A 262 -0.07 -13.69 -27.75
N ARG A 263 -0.42 -14.91 -28.21
CA ARG A 263 -1.66 -15.16 -28.99
C ARG A 263 -2.91 -14.97 -28.14
N ASP A 264 -3.90 -14.24 -28.67
CA ASP A 264 -5.15 -13.87 -27.99
C ASP A 264 -6.41 -14.50 -28.60
N ALA A 265 -6.24 -15.47 -29.51
CA ALA A 265 -7.34 -16.20 -30.15
C ALA A 265 -8.23 -16.94 -29.14
N HIS A 266 -7.65 -17.38 -28.01
CA HIS A 266 -8.36 -17.99 -26.89
C HIS A 266 -9.40 -17.07 -26.25
N LEU A 267 -9.27 -15.75 -26.39
CA LEU A 267 -10.20 -14.75 -25.86
C LEU A 267 -11.28 -14.33 -26.86
N ASN A 268 -11.29 -14.85 -28.10
CA ASN A 268 -12.28 -14.47 -29.12
C ASN A 268 -13.74 -14.63 -28.67
N ASN A 269 -14.02 -15.61 -27.80
CA ASN A 269 -15.35 -15.90 -27.28
C ASN A 269 -15.71 -15.11 -26.01
N ASN A 270 -14.77 -14.35 -25.42
CA ASN A 270 -15.03 -13.46 -24.27
C ASN A 270 -14.51 -12.05 -24.58
N LYS A 271 -15.41 -11.21 -25.09
CA LYS A 271 -15.12 -9.83 -25.49
C LYS A 271 -14.51 -8.98 -24.35
N GLU A 272 -14.95 -9.21 -23.11
CA GLU A 272 -14.47 -8.44 -21.95
C GLU A 272 -13.02 -8.79 -21.60
N LEU A 273 -12.70 -10.09 -21.45
CA LEU A 273 -11.32 -10.54 -21.27
C LEU A 273 -10.43 -10.09 -22.45
N LYS A 274 -10.95 -10.15 -23.68
CA LYS A 274 -10.21 -9.68 -24.86
C LYS A 274 -9.92 -8.18 -24.82
N GLU A 275 -10.86 -7.36 -24.33
CA GLU A 275 -10.62 -5.91 -24.15
C GLU A 275 -9.66 -5.62 -22.99
N ARG A 276 -9.75 -6.36 -21.87
CA ARG A 276 -8.77 -6.30 -20.76
C ARG A 276 -7.36 -6.64 -21.25
N ASN A 277 -7.20 -7.75 -21.97
CA ASN A 277 -5.92 -8.20 -22.53
C ASN A 277 -5.39 -7.30 -23.66
N GLY A 278 -6.26 -6.67 -24.44
CA GLY A 278 -5.86 -5.68 -25.43
C GLY A 278 -5.18 -4.45 -24.81
N LYS A 279 -5.66 -4.01 -23.63
CA LYS A 279 -5.15 -2.85 -22.90
C LYS A 279 -3.89 -3.15 -22.08
N ILE A 280 -3.88 -4.25 -21.33
CA ILE A 280 -2.69 -4.72 -20.60
C ILE A 280 -2.54 -6.22 -20.87
N PRO A 281 -1.59 -6.62 -21.74
CA PRO A 281 -1.51 -7.99 -22.23
C PRO A 281 -0.81 -8.93 -21.24
N THR A 282 -1.24 -10.18 -21.26
CA THR A 282 -0.52 -11.32 -20.66
C THR A 282 0.01 -12.25 -21.75
N PHE A 283 0.99 -13.07 -21.39
CA PHE A 283 1.53 -14.14 -22.23
C PHE A 283 1.66 -15.43 -21.41
N LEU A 284 1.73 -16.58 -22.08
CA LEU A 284 2.01 -17.86 -21.44
C LEU A 284 3.51 -18.21 -21.57
N TYR A 285 4.13 -18.56 -20.44
CA TYR A 285 5.30 -19.44 -20.37
C TYR A 285 4.83 -20.90 -20.33
N ALA A 286 5.47 -21.82 -21.07
CA ALA A 286 5.20 -23.25 -20.95
C ALA A 286 6.50 -24.07 -21.06
N MET A 287 6.84 -24.81 -19.99
CA MET A 287 8.01 -25.71 -19.94
C MET A 287 7.55 -27.18 -19.91
N PRO A 288 7.54 -27.88 -21.06
CA PRO A 288 7.13 -29.28 -21.14
C PRO A 288 8.25 -30.23 -20.67
N PHE A 289 7.90 -31.19 -19.81
CA PHE A 289 8.81 -32.23 -19.32
C PHE A 289 8.57 -33.57 -20.03
N SER A 290 7.35 -33.80 -20.49
CA SER A 290 6.91 -34.92 -21.33
C SER A 290 5.53 -34.58 -21.89
N SER A 291 5.01 -35.31 -22.87
CA SER A 291 3.68 -35.05 -23.46
C SER A 291 2.49 -35.04 -22.47
N GLN A 292 2.69 -35.52 -21.23
CA GLN A 292 1.69 -35.56 -20.17
C GLN A 292 2.08 -34.77 -18.91
N ARG A 293 3.23 -34.07 -18.87
CA ARG A 293 3.69 -33.31 -17.68
C ARG A 293 4.35 -32.00 -18.08
N ILE A 294 3.83 -30.89 -17.59
CA ILE A 294 4.19 -29.54 -18.05
C ILE A 294 4.04 -28.50 -16.93
N PHE A 295 4.93 -27.50 -16.91
CA PHE A 295 4.71 -26.26 -16.16
C PHE A 295 4.13 -25.20 -17.09
N LEU A 296 3.09 -24.52 -16.64
CA LEU A 296 2.33 -23.51 -17.39
C LEU A 296 2.18 -22.27 -16.50
N GLU A 297 2.57 -21.09 -16.97
CA GLU A 297 2.41 -19.83 -16.23
C GLU A 297 1.89 -18.73 -17.15
N GLU A 298 0.76 -18.11 -16.79
CA GLU A 298 0.26 -16.90 -17.47
C GLU A 298 0.78 -15.67 -16.72
N THR A 299 1.38 -14.72 -17.44
CA THR A 299 2.25 -13.68 -16.87
C THR A 299 1.95 -12.31 -17.48
N SER A 300 1.78 -11.27 -16.65
CA SER A 300 1.70 -9.88 -17.11
C SER A 300 3.09 -9.25 -17.08
N LEU A 301 3.67 -8.92 -18.24
CA LEU A 301 5.07 -8.51 -18.37
C LEU A 301 5.50 -7.40 -17.40
N VAL A 302 4.77 -6.29 -17.38
CA VAL A 302 4.85 -5.23 -16.35
C VAL A 302 3.59 -4.36 -16.40
N ALA A 303 3.04 -4.04 -15.24
CA ALA A 303 1.90 -3.13 -15.06
C ALA A 303 2.10 -2.22 -13.83
N ARG A 304 1.42 -1.07 -13.77
CA ARG A 304 1.45 -0.14 -12.63
C ARG A 304 0.05 0.47 -12.42
N PRO A 305 -0.75 0.00 -11.44
CA PRO A 305 -0.49 -1.12 -10.53
C PRO A 305 -0.42 -2.49 -11.25
N GLY A 306 0.05 -3.52 -10.54
CA GLY A 306 0.08 -4.90 -11.05
C GLY A 306 -1.32 -5.46 -11.36
N LEU A 307 -1.39 -6.45 -12.25
CA LEU A 307 -2.67 -7.10 -12.58
C LEU A 307 -3.23 -7.89 -11.37
N PRO A 308 -4.55 -7.90 -11.15
CA PRO A 308 -5.16 -8.79 -10.16
C PRO A 308 -4.93 -10.26 -10.54
N MET A 309 -4.48 -11.07 -9.57
CA MET A 309 -4.20 -12.50 -9.77
C MET A 309 -5.36 -13.27 -10.43
N ARG A 310 -6.61 -12.89 -10.11
CA ARG A 310 -7.82 -13.48 -10.70
C ARG A 310 -7.96 -13.22 -12.21
N ASP A 311 -7.56 -12.05 -12.72
CA ASP A 311 -7.61 -11.74 -14.16
C ASP A 311 -6.64 -12.66 -14.93
N ILE A 312 -5.47 -12.90 -14.36
CA ILE A 312 -4.47 -13.83 -14.91
C ILE A 312 -4.97 -15.27 -14.87
N GLN A 313 -5.59 -15.70 -13.77
CA GLN A 313 -6.23 -17.02 -13.66
C GLN A 313 -7.39 -17.20 -14.66
N GLU A 314 -8.24 -16.19 -14.86
CA GLU A 314 -9.31 -16.19 -15.87
C GLU A 314 -8.77 -16.34 -17.30
N ARG A 315 -7.69 -15.62 -17.63
CA ARG A 315 -7.02 -15.72 -18.95
C ARG A 315 -6.35 -17.09 -19.15
N MET A 316 -5.62 -17.59 -18.15
CA MET A 316 -5.00 -18.91 -18.19
C MET A 316 -6.04 -20.01 -18.44
N VAL A 317 -7.15 -20.02 -17.69
CA VAL A 317 -8.24 -21.00 -17.85
C VAL A 317 -8.87 -20.91 -19.24
N ALA A 318 -9.04 -19.70 -19.79
CA ALA A 318 -9.50 -19.53 -21.17
C ALA A 318 -8.49 -20.09 -22.20
N ARG A 319 -7.17 -19.91 -21.97
CA ARG A 319 -6.11 -20.44 -22.82
C ARG A 319 -6.02 -21.96 -22.79
N LEU A 320 -6.05 -22.59 -21.60
CA LEU A 320 -5.99 -24.05 -21.48
C LEU A 320 -7.18 -24.72 -22.17
N ASN A 321 -8.40 -24.21 -21.94
CA ASN A 321 -9.61 -24.69 -22.62
C ASN A 321 -9.53 -24.52 -24.16
N HIS A 322 -8.94 -23.43 -24.66
CA HIS A 322 -8.76 -23.20 -26.10
C HIS A 322 -7.72 -24.13 -26.73
N LEU A 323 -6.62 -24.41 -26.02
CA LEU A 323 -5.57 -25.34 -26.45
C LEU A 323 -5.94 -26.83 -26.27
N GLY A 324 -7.13 -27.12 -25.71
CA GLY A 324 -7.58 -28.48 -25.41
C GLY A 324 -6.86 -29.15 -24.23
N ILE A 325 -6.02 -28.42 -23.50
CA ILE A 325 -5.21 -28.94 -22.39
C ILE A 325 -6.12 -29.23 -21.20
N LYS A 326 -6.28 -30.52 -20.89
CA LYS A 326 -7.02 -30.99 -19.71
C LYS A 326 -6.03 -31.37 -18.61
N VAL A 327 -6.14 -30.70 -17.47
CA VAL A 327 -5.38 -31.04 -16.26
C VAL A 327 -6.04 -32.25 -15.58
N LYS A 328 -5.24 -33.28 -15.28
CA LYS A 328 -5.64 -34.43 -14.44
C LYS A 328 -5.45 -34.11 -12.96
N SER A 329 -4.32 -33.49 -12.63
CA SER A 329 -3.91 -33.12 -11.28
C SER A 329 -2.82 -32.04 -11.32
N ILE A 330 -2.83 -31.14 -10.34
CA ILE A 330 -1.77 -30.16 -10.12
C ILE A 330 -0.77 -30.76 -9.11
N GLU A 331 0.52 -30.69 -9.43
CA GLU A 331 1.62 -31.09 -8.54
C GLU A 331 2.07 -29.92 -7.65
N GLU A 332 2.15 -28.72 -8.23
CA GLU A 332 2.53 -27.47 -7.56
C GLU A 332 1.73 -26.30 -8.15
N ASP A 333 1.33 -25.33 -7.31
CA ASP A 333 0.84 -24.02 -7.72
C ASP A 333 1.88 -22.92 -7.41
N GLU A 334 1.93 -21.87 -8.24
CA GLU A 334 2.82 -20.73 -8.06
C GLU A 334 2.08 -19.39 -8.21
N HIS A 335 2.28 -18.52 -7.22
CA HIS A 335 1.72 -17.18 -7.16
C HIS A 335 2.85 -16.15 -7.10
N CYS A 336 3.17 -15.53 -8.24
CA CYS A 336 4.34 -14.65 -8.36
C CYS A 336 3.95 -13.17 -8.47
N VAL A 337 4.62 -12.32 -7.69
CA VAL A 337 4.53 -10.85 -7.75
C VAL A 337 5.95 -10.29 -7.63
N ILE A 338 6.50 -9.80 -8.73
CA ILE A 338 7.86 -9.26 -8.81
C ILE A 338 7.81 -7.74 -8.95
N PRO A 339 8.37 -6.97 -7.99
CA PRO A 339 8.54 -5.53 -8.15
C PRO A 339 9.60 -5.20 -9.21
N MET A 340 9.16 -4.54 -10.28
CA MET A 340 9.95 -4.18 -11.45
C MET A 340 10.58 -2.80 -11.24
N GLY A 341 11.90 -2.75 -11.08
CA GLY A 341 12.63 -1.48 -10.88
C GLY A 341 12.40 -0.85 -9.51
N GLY A 342 11.70 0.29 -9.47
CA GLY A 342 11.59 1.13 -8.28
C GLY A 342 12.88 1.91 -7.96
N PRO A 343 12.92 2.69 -6.85
CA PRO A 343 14.13 3.39 -6.43
C PRO A 343 15.26 2.43 -6.05
N LEU A 344 16.50 2.86 -6.24
CA LEU A 344 17.64 2.27 -5.53
C LEU A 344 17.54 2.62 -4.03
N PRO A 345 18.13 1.81 -3.13
CA PRO A 345 18.30 2.19 -1.73
C PRO A 345 19.21 3.41 -1.57
N VAL A 346 19.29 3.97 -0.36
CA VAL A 346 20.26 5.03 -0.04
C VAL A 346 21.68 4.47 -0.18
N LEU A 347 22.53 5.13 -0.98
CA LEU A 347 23.91 4.70 -1.24
C LEU A 347 24.88 5.84 -0.93
N PRO A 348 25.86 5.66 -0.01
CA PRO A 348 26.06 4.49 0.87
C PRO A 348 25.13 4.49 2.09
N GLN A 349 25.00 3.34 2.76
CA GLN A 349 24.40 3.21 4.09
C GLN A 349 25.04 2.04 4.87
N ARG A 350 24.80 1.94 6.18
CA ARG A 350 25.48 0.99 7.08
C ARG A 350 25.00 -0.47 6.98
N VAL A 351 23.77 -0.71 6.54
CA VAL A 351 23.33 -2.06 6.15
C VAL A 351 23.66 -2.27 4.68
N VAL A 352 24.35 -3.35 4.34
CA VAL A 352 24.55 -3.77 2.94
C VAL A 352 23.33 -4.57 2.50
N GLY A 353 22.85 -4.40 1.27
CA GLY A 353 21.76 -5.19 0.70
C GLY A 353 22.23 -6.07 -0.46
N ILE A 354 21.53 -7.17 -0.73
CA ILE A 354 21.68 -7.93 -1.98
C ILE A 354 20.33 -8.42 -2.53
N GLY A 355 20.23 -8.57 -3.85
CA GLY A 355 19.03 -9.06 -4.54
C GLY A 355 17.91 -8.03 -4.54
N GLY A 356 16.70 -8.46 -4.16
CA GLY A 356 15.49 -7.62 -4.20
C GLY A 356 15.64 -6.32 -3.41
N THR A 357 16.16 -6.39 -2.19
CA THR A 357 16.35 -5.23 -1.30
C THR A 357 17.51 -4.32 -1.71
N ALA A 358 18.36 -4.76 -2.66
CA ALA A 358 19.35 -3.91 -3.31
C ALA A 358 18.85 -3.31 -4.64
N GLY A 359 17.61 -3.58 -5.04
CA GLY A 359 17.05 -3.09 -6.30
C GLY A 359 17.61 -3.79 -7.55
N MET A 360 18.06 -5.04 -7.41
CA MET A 360 18.76 -5.81 -8.45
C MET A 360 17.86 -6.51 -9.49
N VAL A 361 16.54 -6.52 -9.30
CA VAL A 361 15.60 -7.00 -10.34
C VAL A 361 15.85 -6.23 -11.64
N HIS A 362 15.91 -6.93 -12.78
CA HIS A 362 15.96 -6.32 -14.10
C HIS A 362 14.61 -5.63 -14.39
N PRO A 363 14.53 -4.28 -14.43
CA PRO A 363 13.26 -3.56 -14.51
C PRO A 363 12.38 -3.93 -15.71
N SER A 364 12.98 -4.28 -16.85
CA SER A 364 12.27 -4.61 -18.09
C SER A 364 11.90 -6.09 -18.27
N THR A 365 12.33 -7.01 -17.37
CA THR A 365 12.15 -8.47 -17.57
C THR A 365 11.75 -9.26 -16.32
N GLY A 366 12.07 -8.78 -15.11
CA GLY A 366 11.84 -9.48 -13.84
C GLY A 366 13.04 -10.32 -13.38
N TYR A 367 14.04 -10.51 -14.24
CA TYR A 367 15.16 -11.42 -13.95
C TYR A 367 16.06 -10.91 -12.82
N MET A 368 16.41 -11.82 -11.91
CA MET A 368 17.19 -11.50 -10.71
C MET A 368 18.16 -12.61 -10.29
N VAL A 369 17.81 -13.89 -10.38
CA VAL A 369 18.58 -15.00 -9.78
C VAL A 369 20.01 -15.06 -10.31
N ALA A 370 20.20 -15.30 -11.61
CA ALA A 370 21.54 -15.39 -12.22
C ALA A 370 22.37 -14.11 -11.99
N ARG A 371 21.77 -12.93 -12.20
CA ARG A 371 22.39 -11.62 -11.93
C ARG A 371 22.86 -11.46 -10.48
N THR A 372 22.11 -12.00 -9.53
CA THR A 372 22.42 -11.88 -8.10
C THR A 372 23.48 -12.88 -7.66
N LEU A 373 23.45 -14.10 -8.19
CA LEU A 373 24.51 -15.10 -7.97
C LEU A 373 25.84 -14.63 -8.58
N ALA A 374 25.83 -14.06 -9.78
CA ALA A 374 27.02 -13.46 -10.42
C ALA A 374 27.57 -12.22 -9.69
N ALA A 375 26.76 -11.54 -8.88
CA ALA A 375 27.19 -10.40 -8.05
C ALA A 375 27.66 -10.80 -6.64
N ALA A 376 27.24 -11.96 -6.13
CA ALA A 376 27.63 -12.42 -4.79
C ALA A 376 29.15 -12.50 -4.60
N PRO A 377 29.99 -12.97 -5.57
CA PRO A 377 31.44 -12.91 -5.45
C PRO A 377 32.02 -11.50 -5.33
N ILE A 378 31.41 -10.50 -6.01
CA ILE A 378 31.88 -9.11 -5.96
C ILE A 378 31.69 -8.56 -4.54
N VAL A 379 30.50 -8.76 -3.98
CA VAL A 379 30.16 -8.33 -2.61
C VAL A 379 30.96 -9.14 -1.57
N ALA A 380 31.18 -10.44 -1.80
CA ALA A 380 31.95 -11.30 -0.90
C ALA A 380 33.41 -10.85 -0.83
N ASN A 381 34.05 -10.65 -1.98
CA ASN A 381 35.44 -10.22 -2.08
C ASN A 381 35.62 -8.81 -1.49
N ALA A 382 34.68 -7.89 -1.68
CA ALA A 382 34.71 -6.58 -1.04
C ALA A 382 34.66 -6.71 0.50
N ILE A 383 33.70 -7.47 1.05
CA ILE A 383 33.57 -7.71 2.50
C ILE A 383 34.87 -8.32 3.07
N VAL A 384 35.39 -9.37 2.43
CA VAL A 384 36.62 -10.06 2.83
C VAL A 384 37.84 -9.12 2.77
N GLN A 385 38.00 -8.38 1.67
CA GLN A 385 39.12 -7.47 1.46
C GLN A 385 39.15 -6.34 2.51
N TYR A 386 38.02 -5.71 2.78
CA TYR A 386 38.00 -4.57 3.71
C TYR A 386 38.08 -5.01 5.18
N LEU A 387 37.40 -6.10 5.58
CA LEU A 387 37.52 -6.67 6.93
C LEU A 387 38.94 -7.20 7.21
N GLY A 388 39.56 -7.84 6.21
CA GLY A 388 40.93 -8.38 6.31
C GLY A 388 42.05 -7.35 6.13
N SER A 389 41.74 -6.05 6.01
CA SER A 389 42.76 -5.02 5.73
C SER A 389 43.27 -4.30 6.97
N ASP A 390 44.59 -4.24 7.12
CA ASP A 390 45.30 -3.40 8.12
C ASP A 390 45.04 -1.89 7.93
N ARG A 391 44.30 -1.49 6.89
CA ARG A 391 43.93 -0.09 6.60
C ARG A 391 42.88 0.47 7.57
N GLY A 392 42.30 -0.36 8.45
CA GLY A 392 41.41 0.10 9.52
C GLY A 392 40.02 0.54 9.08
N VAL A 393 39.65 0.35 7.81
CA VAL A 393 38.33 0.68 7.25
C VAL A 393 37.27 -0.15 7.96
N ARG A 394 36.37 0.49 8.72
CA ARG A 394 35.37 -0.19 9.56
C ARG A 394 34.01 0.49 9.49
N GLY A 395 32.97 -0.27 9.83
CA GLY A 395 31.62 0.25 10.00
C GLY A 395 31.05 0.91 8.74
N ASN A 396 30.85 2.24 8.81
CA ASN A 396 30.21 3.02 7.75
C ASN A 396 31.04 3.00 6.45
N ASP A 397 32.36 3.23 6.56
CA ASP A 397 33.25 3.34 5.39
C ASP A 397 33.40 1.99 4.68
N LEU A 398 33.43 0.90 5.45
CA LEU A 398 33.44 -0.46 4.92
C LEU A 398 32.15 -0.75 4.13
N SER A 399 31.00 -0.45 4.72
CA SER A 399 29.71 -0.64 4.05
C SER A 399 29.58 0.25 2.81
N ALA A 400 30.18 1.45 2.83
CA ALA A 400 30.20 2.36 1.70
C ALA A 400 31.01 1.83 0.51
N GLU A 401 32.21 1.27 0.75
CA GLU A 401 33.01 0.65 -0.31
C GLU A 401 32.34 -0.63 -0.86
N VAL A 402 31.73 -1.47 -0.01
CA VAL A 402 30.95 -2.63 -0.46
C VAL A 402 29.73 -2.21 -1.30
N TRP A 403 29.02 -1.13 -0.94
CA TRP A 403 27.93 -0.58 -1.74
C TRP A 403 28.39 -0.01 -3.09
N LYS A 404 29.58 0.59 -3.12
CA LYS A 404 30.23 1.15 -4.32
C LYS A 404 30.68 0.05 -5.29
N ASP A 405 31.17 -1.09 -4.78
CA ASP A 405 31.54 -2.25 -5.58
C ASP A 405 30.30 -3.02 -6.12
N LEU A 406 29.17 -3.00 -5.39
CA LEU A 406 27.88 -3.55 -5.86
C LEU A 406 27.17 -2.64 -6.88
N TRP A 407 27.19 -1.32 -6.67
CA TRP A 407 26.55 -0.32 -7.53
C TRP A 407 27.55 0.73 -8.06
N PRO A 408 28.57 0.32 -8.85
CA PRO A 408 29.44 1.26 -9.55
C PRO A 408 28.62 2.03 -10.61
N ILE A 409 29.14 3.17 -11.05
CA ILE A 409 28.35 4.16 -11.81
C ILE A 409 27.86 3.59 -13.16
N GLU A 410 28.62 2.69 -13.77
CA GLU A 410 28.27 1.94 -14.98
C GLU A 410 27.05 1.04 -14.75
N ARG A 411 26.99 0.33 -13.61
CA ARG A 411 25.85 -0.51 -13.22
C ARG A 411 24.62 0.32 -12.86
N ARG A 412 24.80 1.52 -12.29
CA ARG A 412 23.71 2.47 -12.04
C ARG A 412 23.13 3.00 -13.37
N ARG A 413 23.97 3.41 -14.33
CA ARG A 413 23.51 3.83 -15.68
C ARG A 413 22.85 2.67 -16.45
N GLN A 414 23.41 1.46 -16.39
CA GLN A 414 22.82 0.25 -16.94
C GLN A 414 21.40 0.02 -16.39
N ARG A 415 21.21 0.16 -15.07
CA ARG A 415 19.90 0.05 -14.43
C ARG A 415 18.92 1.11 -14.90
N GLU A 416 19.32 2.38 -14.98
CA GLU A 416 18.42 3.46 -15.41
C GLU A 416 18.00 3.33 -16.88
N PHE A 417 18.85 2.78 -17.76
CA PHE A 417 18.46 2.39 -19.12
C PHE A 417 17.38 1.30 -19.12
N PHE A 418 17.49 0.29 -18.24
CA PHE A 418 16.43 -0.72 -18.08
C PHE A 418 15.14 -0.14 -17.46
N CYS A 419 15.23 0.82 -16.53
CA CYS A 419 14.09 1.57 -16.00
C CYS A 419 13.38 2.35 -17.12
N PHE A 420 14.11 3.01 -18.01
CA PHE A 420 13.58 3.65 -19.21
C PHE A 420 12.86 2.64 -20.14
N GLY A 421 13.46 1.48 -20.40
CA GLY A 421 12.81 0.40 -21.15
C GLY A 421 11.51 -0.09 -20.51
N MET A 422 11.47 -0.20 -19.17
CA MET A 422 10.26 -0.55 -18.41
C MET A 422 9.17 0.52 -18.50
N ASP A 423 9.53 1.80 -18.38
CA ASP A 423 8.57 2.91 -18.48
C ASP A 423 8.08 3.15 -19.94
N ILE A 424 8.70 2.51 -20.94
CA ILE A 424 8.11 2.31 -22.29
C ILE A 424 7.14 1.12 -22.29
N LEU A 425 7.56 -0.06 -21.80
CA LEU A 425 6.74 -1.28 -21.78
C LEU A 425 5.39 -1.08 -21.05
N LEU A 426 5.39 -0.30 -19.97
CA LEU A 426 4.20 0.12 -19.21
C LEU A 426 3.13 0.88 -20.02
N LYS A 427 3.42 1.25 -21.28
CA LYS A 427 2.55 2.07 -22.15
C LYS A 427 2.15 1.34 -23.44
N LEU A 428 2.52 0.07 -23.61
CA LEU A 428 2.23 -0.69 -24.82
C LEU A 428 0.92 -1.48 -24.70
N ASP A 429 0.01 -1.28 -25.66
CA ASP A 429 -1.12 -2.19 -25.88
C ASP A 429 -0.62 -3.55 -26.41
N LEU A 430 -1.51 -4.55 -26.50
CA LEU A 430 -1.17 -5.87 -27.07
C LEU A 430 -0.51 -5.76 -28.45
N ASN A 431 -1.02 -4.91 -29.35
CA ASN A 431 -0.49 -4.82 -30.71
C ASN A 431 0.90 -4.16 -30.74
N SER A 432 1.15 -3.16 -29.89
CA SER A 432 2.46 -2.52 -29.79
C SER A 432 3.47 -3.42 -29.07
N THR A 433 3.03 -4.20 -28.08
CA THR A 433 3.83 -5.23 -27.42
C THR A 433 4.27 -6.32 -28.40
N ARG A 434 3.36 -6.82 -29.25
CA ARG A 434 3.68 -7.75 -30.33
C ARG A 434 4.74 -7.21 -31.29
N ARG A 435 4.57 -5.98 -31.80
CA ARG A 435 5.56 -5.34 -32.69
C ARG A 435 6.89 -5.06 -32.01
N PHE A 436 6.88 -4.78 -30.70
CA PHE A 436 8.10 -4.59 -29.91
C PHE A 436 8.89 -5.90 -29.81
N PHE A 437 8.24 -7.02 -29.44
CA PHE A 437 8.93 -8.30 -29.32
C PHE A 437 9.32 -8.91 -30.67
N ASP A 438 8.56 -8.69 -31.74
CA ASP A 438 8.98 -9.04 -33.10
C ASP A 438 10.31 -8.36 -33.44
N ALA A 439 10.40 -7.03 -33.27
CA ALA A 439 11.62 -6.27 -33.50
C ALA A 439 12.78 -6.67 -32.56
N PHE A 440 12.50 -6.89 -31.27
CA PHE A 440 13.49 -7.27 -30.25
C PHE A 440 14.13 -8.64 -30.51
N PHE A 441 13.35 -9.63 -30.92
CA PHE A 441 13.86 -10.97 -31.26
C PHE A 441 14.37 -11.09 -32.71
N ASN A 442 14.13 -10.08 -33.57
CA ASN A 442 14.81 -9.93 -34.86
C ASN A 442 16.24 -9.34 -34.71
N LEU A 443 16.63 -8.86 -33.53
CA LEU A 443 17.97 -8.30 -33.30
C LEU A 443 19.05 -9.38 -33.35
N GLU A 444 20.28 -8.96 -33.69
CA GLU A 444 21.46 -9.80 -33.62
C GLU A 444 21.61 -10.43 -32.21
N PRO A 445 21.87 -11.75 -32.09
CA PRO A 445 21.81 -12.47 -30.81
C PRO A 445 22.55 -11.80 -29.65
N ARG A 446 23.74 -11.22 -29.87
CA ARG A 446 24.51 -10.51 -28.84
C ARG A 446 23.68 -9.45 -28.09
N TYR A 447 22.78 -8.74 -28.78
CA TYR A 447 22.02 -7.66 -28.18
C TYR A 447 20.91 -8.19 -27.27
N TRP A 448 20.03 -9.07 -27.77
CA TRP A 448 18.93 -9.57 -26.93
C TRP A 448 19.42 -10.59 -25.88
N HIS A 449 20.44 -11.41 -26.17
CA HIS A 449 21.14 -12.23 -25.16
C HIS A 449 21.73 -11.35 -24.05
N GLY A 450 22.41 -10.27 -24.45
CA GLY A 450 23.09 -9.37 -23.53
C GLY A 450 22.14 -8.52 -22.69
N PHE A 451 21.02 -8.08 -23.27
CA PHE A 451 20.00 -7.31 -22.58
C PHE A 451 19.34 -8.16 -21.49
N LEU A 452 18.73 -9.30 -21.85
CA LEU A 452 18.05 -10.19 -20.88
C LEU A 452 18.97 -10.62 -19.73
N SER A 453 20.26 -10.85 -20.01
CA SER A 453 21.27 -11.25 -19.02
C SER A 453 21.98 -10.10 -18.29
N SER A 454 21.59 -8.83 -18.49
CA SER A 454 22.30 -7.65 -17.92
C SER A 454 23.82 -7.61 -18.20
N ARG A 455 24.22 -8.11 -19.37
CA ARG A 455 25.62 -8.11 -19.85
C ARG A 455 25.99 -6.86 -20.66
N LEU A 456 25.04 -6.24 -21.38
CA LEU A 456 25.31 -5.01 -22.15
C LEU A 456 25.59 -3.81 -21.24
N PHE A 457 26.64 -3.04 -21.53
CA PHE A 457 26.93 -1.76 -20.89
C PHE A 457 26.56 -0.57 -21.79
N LEU A 458 26.69 0.67 -21.29
CA LEU A 458 26.09 1.86 -21.90
C LEU A 458 26.34 2.04 -23.42
N PRO A 459 27.55 1.83 -23.97
CA PRO A 459 27.76 1.93 -25.42
C PRO A 459 26.92 0.90 -26.21
N GLU A 460 26.88 -0.34 -25.74
CA GLU A 460 26.15 -1.43 -26.37
C GLU A 460 24.63 -1.31 -26.15
N LEU A 461 24.20 -0.72 -25.04
CA LEU A 461 22.80 -0.38 -24.78
C LEU A 461 22.30 0.72 -25.71
N VAL A 462 23.14 1.72 -26.03
CA VAL A 462 22.84 2.73 -27.05
C VAL A 462 22.77 2.07 -28.44
N SER A 463 23.71 1.20 -28.81
CA SER A 463 23.64 0.45 -30.07
C SER A 463 22.43 -0.48 -30.15
N PHE A 464 22.07 -1.16 -29.04
CA PHE A 464 20.83 -1.93 -28.91
C PHE A 464 19.59 -1.05 -29.10
N GLY A 465 19.54 0.12 -28.45
CA GLY A 465 18.43 1.06 -28.57
C GLY A 465 18.25 1.60 -29.99
N LEU A 466 19.35 1.96 -30.66
CA LEU A 466 19.36 2.38 -32.06
C LEU A 466 18.94 1.24 -33.01
N SER A 467 19.47 0.02 -32.80
CA SER A 467 19.12 -1.15 -33.61
C SER A 467 17.64 -1.55 -33.40
N LEU A 468 17.15 -1.55 -32.17
CA LEU A 468 15.73 -1.78 -31.85
C LEU A 468 14.83 -0.71 -32.48
N PHE A 469 15.24 0.56 -32.47
CA PHE A 469 14.53 1.65 -33.14
C PHE A 469 14.55 1.48 -34.67
N TYR A 470 15.66 1.01 -35.25
CA TYR A 470 15.77 0.69 -36.67
C TYR A 470 14.86 -0.48 -37.07
N HIS A 471 14.80 -1.56 -36.29
CA HIS A 471 13.93 -2.70 -36.56
C HIS A 471 12.45 -2.49 -36.16
N ALA A 472 12.15 -1.49 -35.32
CA ALA A 472 10.77 -1.14 -34.94
C ALA A 472 9.97 -0.54 -36.11
N SER A 473 8.67 -0.86 -36.17
CA SER A 473 7.74 -0.22 -37.12
C SER A 473 7.59 1.28 -36.85
N ASN A 474 7.20 2.07 -37.85
CA ASN A 474 7.02 3.52 -37.71
C ASN A 474 6.08 3.89 -36.54
N THR A 475 5.00 3.15 -36.31
CA THR A 475 4.12 3.34 -35.15
C THR A 475 4.85 3.14 -33.82
N SER A 476 5.67 2.09 -33.71
CA SER A 476 6.44 1.81 -32.51
C SER A 476 7.60 2.81 -32.32
N ARG A 477 8.22 3.29 -33.40
CA ARG A 477 9.18 4.42 -33.38
C ARG A 477 8.51 5.70 -32.86
N SER A 478 7.33 6.06 -33.36
CA SER A 478 6.57 7.22 -32.88
C SER A 478 6.22 7.10 -31.39
N ILE A 479 5.84 5.91 -30.91
CA ILE A 479 5.61 5.65 -29.48
C ILE A 479 6.90 5.87 -28.67
N VAL A 480 8.06 5.39 -29.13
CA VAL A 480 9.34 5.63 -28.45
C VAL A 480 9.69 7.12 -28.44
N CYS A 481 9.65 7.82 -29.58
CA CYS A 481 9.95 9.25 -29.66
C CYS A 481 9.01 10.11 -28.80
N TYR A 482 7.69 9.89 -28.89
CA TYR A 482 6.68 10.64 -28.14
C TYR A 482 6.85 10.45 -26.63
N ASN A 483 7.21 9.24 -26.19
CA ASN A 483 7.48 8.99 -24.77
C ASN A 483 8.86 9.49 -24.31
N SER A 484 9.86 9.50 -25.19
CA SER A 484 11.16 10.14 -24.90
C SER A 484 11.02 11.64 -24.65
N ALA A 485 10.10 12.32 -25.35
CA ALA A 485 9.84 13.76 -25.19
C ALA A 485 9.13 14.17 -23.87
N SER A 486 8.87 13.23 -22.96
CA SER A 486 8.37 13.55 -21.61
C SER A 486 9.51 14.03 -20.72
N GLU A 487 9.35 15.17 -20.04
CA GLU A 487 10.39 15.79 -19.19
C GLU A 487 11.07 14.78 -18.23
N THR A 488 10.28 13.95 -17.53
CA THR A 488 10.80 12.95 -16.58
C THR A 488 11.71 11.90 -17.25
N ILE A 489 11.47 11.62 -18.53
CA ILE A 489 12.26 10.68 -19.33
C ILE A 489 13.47 11.39 -19.94
N MET A 490 13.32 12.64 -20.43
CA MET A 490 14.44 13.50 -20.81
C MET A 490 15.43 13.67 -19.66
N TRP A 491 15.00 13.96 -18.43
CA TRP A 491 15.87 14.07 -17.25
C TRP A 491 16.66 12.79 -16.94
N ARG A 492 16.09 11.59 -17.19
CA ARG A 492 16.86 10.33 -17.05
C ARG A 492 17.84 10.13 -18.19
N LEU A 493 17.46 10.42 -19.44
CA LEU A 493 18.37 10.38 -20.58
C LEU A 493 19.53 11.38 -20.39
N HIS A 494 19.24 12.58 -19.88
CA HIS A 494 20.21 13.60 -19.49
C HIS A 494 21.17 13.07 -18.41
N GLY A 495 20.66 12.50 -17.31
CA GLY A 495 21.50 11.88 -16.27
C GLY A 495 22.36 10.70 -16.74
N ILE A 496 21.91 9.97 -17.77
CA ILE A 496 22.69 8.91 -18.44
C ILE A 496 23.80 9.52 -19.33
N LEU A 497 23.55 10.67 -19.98
CA LEU A 497 24.41 11.29 -20.98
C LEU A 497 25.41 12.32 -20.44
N GLU A 498 25.03 13.18 -19.49
CA GLU A 498 25.92 14.20 -18.89
C GLU A 498 27.10 13.58 -18.15
N GLN A 499 26.83 12.52 -17.38
CA GLN A 499 27.85 11.83 -16.61
C GLN A 499 28.65 10.85 -17.51
N GLY A 500 28.13 10.55 -18.70
CA GLY A 500 28.85 9.87 -19.75
C GLY A 500 29.81 10.82 -20.46
N ASN A 501 30.95 10.30 -20.93
CA ASN A 501 31.85 11.11 -21.72
C ASN A 501 31.22 11.39 -23.09
N LYS A 502 30.73 12.62 -23.36
CA LYS A 502 30.13 13.02 -24.66
C LYS A 502 31.04 12.66 -25.86
N ARG A 503 32.36 12.51 -25.64
CA ARG A 503 33.35 12.06 -26.63
C ARG A 503 33.28 10.57 -26.96
N GLU A 504 32.97 9.70 -25.99
CA GLU A 504 32.82 8.26 -26.24
C GLU A 504 31.59 7.95 -27.09
N VAL A 505 30.44 8.57 -26.81
CA VAL A 505 29.21 8.37 -27.60
C VAL A 505 29.46 8.75 -29.07
N ARG A 506 30.12 9.89 -29.32
CA ARG A 506 30.52 10.31 -30.68
C ARG A 506 31.54 9.34 -31.31
N ASN A 507 32.53 8.85 -30.56
CA ASN A 507 33.52 7.89 -31.06
C ASN A 507 32.95 6.49 -31.37
N VAL A 508 31.91 6.06 -30.65
CA VAL A 508 31.22 4.77 -30.89
C VAL A 508 30.37 4.87 -32.14
N VAL A 509 29.59 5.94 -32.30
CA VAL A 509 28.79 6.19 -33.50
C VAL A 509 29.70 6.33 -34.73
N ALA A 510 30.80 7.10 -34.64
CA ALA A 510 31.78 7.24 -35.72
C ALA A 510 32.60 5.96 -36.04
N ARG A 511 32.44 4.87 -35.27
CA ARG A 511 33.06 3.55 -35.55
C ARG A 511 32.13 2.54 -36.21
N PHE A 512 30.81 2.73 -36.12
CA PHE A 512 29.83 1.71 -36.52
C PHE A 512 28.64 2.25 -37.33
N GLY A 513 28.35 3.55 -37.25
CA GLY A 513 27.30 4.21 -38.03
C GLY A 513 27.86 4.94 -39.25
N GLY A 514 27.12 4.89 -40.36
CA GLY A 514 27.41 5.71 -41.54
C GLY A 514 27.06 7.20 -41.33
N ASP A 515 27.36 8.04 -42.32
CA ASP A 515 27.18 9.50 -42.23
C ASP A 515 25.76 9.92 -41.83
N GLU A 516 24.73 9.14 -42.22
CA GLU A 516 23.33 9.41 -41.87
C GLU A 516 23.02 9.19 -40.38
N GLU A 517 23.74 8.29 -39.69
CA GLU A 517 23.60 8.10 -38.24
C GLU A 517 24.39 9.15 -37.47
N MET A 518 25.57 9.53 -37.95
CA MET A 518 26.29 10.72 -37.46
C MET A 518 25.41 11.98 -37.60
N LEU A 519 24.66 12.13 -38.70
CA LEU A 519 23.71 13.24 -38.86
C LEU A 519 22.60 13.22 -37.81
N LYS A 520 21.99 12.05 -37.56
CA LYS A 520 20.90 11.90 -36.57
C LYS A 520 21.38 12.13 -35.14
N VAL A 521 22.55 11.61 -34.78
CA VAL A 521 23.16 11.80 -33.46
C VAL A 521 23.63 13.25 -33.26
N ASN A 522 24.20 13.88 -34.29
CA ASN A 522 24.51 15.32 -34.26
C ASN A 522 23.23 16.17 -34.18
N ASN A 523 22.12 15.77 -34.82
CA ASN A 523 20.84 16.47 -34.67
C ASN A 523 20.25 16.32 -33.26
N VAL A 524 20.42 15.17 -32.59
CA VAL A 524 20.02 15.03 -31.17
C VAL A 524 20.91 15.89 -30.27
N PHE A 525 22.23 15.94 -30.50
CA PHE A 525 23.11 16.85 -29.76
C PHE A 525 22.85 18.32 -30.09
N LYS A 526 22.45 18.65 -31.33
CA LYS A 526 22.10 20.03 -31.73
C LYS A 526 20.77 20.45 -31.13
N LEU A 527 19.78 19.56 -31.07
CA LEU A 527 18.55 19.79 -30.32
C LEU A 527 18.82 19.98 -28.83
N GLN A 528 19.76 19.23 -28.24
CA GLN A 528 20.21 19.43 -26.86
C GLN A 528 20.90 20.79 -26.68
N ASP A 529 21.92 21.10 -27.49
CA ASP A 529 22.66 22.36 -27.43
C ASP A 529 21.74 23.58 -27.74
N GLU A 530 20.69 23.40 -28.56
CA GLU A 530 19.63 24.40 -28.79
C GLU A 530 18.70 24.55 -27.59
N PHE A 531 18.23 23.44 -26.98
CA PHE A 531 17.37 23.45 -25.80
C PHE A 531 18.08 24.07 -24.58
N ASP A 532 19.36 23.74 -24.39
CA ASP A 532 20.25 24.31 -23.37
C ASP A 532 20.57 25.80 -23.63
N SER A 533 20.26 26.32 -24.83
CA SER A 533 20.43 27.74 -25.19
C SER A 533 19.17 28.60 -25.06
N VAL A 534 17.99 27.99 -24.84
CA VAL A 534 16.72 28.74 -24.70
C VAL A 534 16.66 29.41 -23.33
N ASN A 535 17.13 30.66 -23.27
CA ASN A 535 16.84 31.54 -22.15
C ASN A 535 15.36 31.95 -22.19
N THR A 536 14.73 32.21 -21.03
CA THR A 536 13.26 32.29 -20.92
C THR A 536 12.59 33.45 -21.67
N ASP A 537 13.36 34.43 -22.14
CA ASP A 537 12.84 35.70 -22.65
C ASP A 537 12.60 35.71 -24.18
N ASP A 538 13.20 34.79 -24.95
CA ASP A 538 13.11 34.80 -26.43
C ASP A 538 11.82 34.20 -27.01
N LEU A 539 10.99 33.55 -26.17
CA LEU A 539 9.80 32.78 -26.58
C LEU A 539 8.67 33.61 -27.22
N GLU A 540 8.64 34.93 -27.05
CA GLU A 540 7.64 35.79 -27.73
C GLU A 540 7.99 36.09 -29.20
N SER A 541 9.23 35.85 -29.64
CA SER A 541 9.72 36.29 -30.96
C SER A 541 9.29 35.40 -32.14
N MET A 542 9.11 34.09 -31.91
CA MET A 542 8.98 33.09 -32.98
C MET A 542 7.56 32.97 -33.59
N ARG A 543 7.03 34.06 -34.14
CA ARG A 543 5.87 34.01 -35.06
C ARG A 543 6.33 33.72 -36.50
N SER A 544 6.63 32.46 -36.79
CA SER A 544 6.75 31.95 -38.16
C SER A 544 5.60 30.99 -38.47
N THR A 545 4.99 31.12 -39.64
CA THR A 545 3.68 30.53 -39.98
C THR A 545 3.70 29.02 -40.21
N ASP A 546 4.83 28.48 -40.64
CA ASP A 546 4.84 27.21 -41.39
C ASP A 546 4.96 25.97 -40.47
N PHE A 547 5.11 26.18 -39.15
CA PHE A 547 5.16 25.10 -38.15
C PHE A 547 3.79 24.72 -37.59
N LEU A 548 2.76 25.56 -37.77
CA LEU A 548 1.48 25.41 -37.05
C LEU A 548 0.49 24.41 -37.68
N GLU A 549 0.52 24.17 -38.99
CA GLU A 549 -0.47 23.28 -39.64
C GLU A 549 -0.38 21.81 -39.19
N VAL A 550 0.82 21.31 -38.84
CA VAL A 550 1.03 19.89 -38.50
C VAL A 550 0.57 19.55 -37.08
N VAL A 551 0.43 20.55 -36.19
CA VAL A 551 0.20 20.34 -34.75
C VAL A 551 -1.15 20.93 -34.28
N SER A 552 -1.79 21.80 -35.07
CA SER A 552 -2.92 22.63 -34.64
C SER A 552 -4.30 22.20 -35.17
N GLN A 553 -4.86 21.12 -34.63
CA GLN A 553 -6.32 20.94 -34.52
C GLN A 553 -6.72 20.40 -33.13
N ASP A 554 -6.27 19.20 -32.75
CA ASP A 554 -6.75 18.53 -31.52
C ASP A 554 -6.20 19.13 -30.22
N ILE A 555 -4.96 19.64 -30.23
CA ILE A 555 -4.32 20.15 -29.00
C ILE A 555 -4.99 21.44 -28.51
N ILE A 556 -5.33 22.36 -29.42
CA ILE A 556 -6.03 23.61 -29.05
C ILE A 556 -7.43 23.30 -28.52
N LYS A 557 -8.15 22.37 -29.15
CA LYS A 557 -9.50 21.97 -28.73
C LYS A 557 -9.52 21.47 -27.28
N LYS A 558 -8.58 20.61 -26.89
CA LYS A 558 -8.42 20.14 -25.50
C LYS A 558 -7.95 21.20 -24.50
N ARG A 559 -7.29 22.28 -24.94
CA ARG A 559 -6.80 23.35 -24.05
C ARG A 559 -7.85 24.43 -23.75
N VAL A 560 -8.93 24.50 -24.53
CA VAL A 560 -10.08 25.41 -24.27
C VAL A 560 -11.08 24.78 -23.27
N GLU A 561 -11.18 23.44 -23.21
CA GLU A 561 -12.07 22.74 -22.26
C GLU A 561 -11.52 22.70 -20.82
N MET A 562 -10.21 22.91 -20.61
CA MET A 562 -9.55 22.89 -19.30
C MET A 562 -9.16 24.29 -18.82
N GLY A 563 -10.15 25.12 -18.51
CA GLY A 563 -9.95 26.49 -18.04
C GLY A 563 -9.34 26.58 -16.63
N VAL A 564 -8.03 26.81 -16.55
CA VAL A 564 -7.32 27.25 -15.33
C VAL A 564 -6.58 28.55 -15.65
N VAL A 565 -6.79 29.58 -14.82
CA VAL A 565 -6.29 30.95 -15.07
C VAL A 565 -4.86 31.10 -14.57
N ALA A 566 -3.99 31.68 -15.41
CA ALA A 566 -2.63 32.07 -15.05
C ALA A 566 -2.53 33.55 -14.63
N ARG A 567 -1.54 33.84 -13.77
CA ARG A 567 -0.81 35.12 -13.62
C ARG A 567 0.42 34.86 -12.74
N ASP A 568 1.62 34.87 -13.30
CA ASP A 568 2.50 36.05 -13.51
C ASP A 568 3.04 36.57 -12.16
N VAL A 569 4.31 36.37 -11.76
CA VAL A 569 5.61 36.55 -12.46
C VAL A 569 5.81 38.00 -12.90
N ASN A 570 6.88 38.65 -12.40
CA ASN A 570 7.39 39.88 -12.98
C ASN A 570 8.83 40.25 -12.51
N LEU A 571 9.52 41.01 -13.36
CA LEU A 571 10.72 41.82 -13.11
C LEU A 571 12.07 41.13 -12.82
N ILE A 572 12.85 40.94 -13.89
CA ILE A 572 14.30 41.18 -13.90
C ILE A 572 14.64 42.21 -14.99
N ARG A 573 15.24 43.33 -14.60
CA ARG A 573 16.17 44.19 -15.38
C ARG A 573 17.07 44.91 -14.35
N GLY A 574 18.38 45.12 -14.51
CA GLY A 574 19.28 44.71 -15.59
C GLY A 574 20.00 45.91 -16.21
N GLU A 575 21.17 46.29 -15.69
CA GLU A 575 22.07 47.28 -16.32
C GLU A 575 23.53 47.19 -15.80
N GLU A 576 24.42 48.00 -16.38
CA GLU A 576 25.85 47.70 -16.61
C GLU A 576 26.85 47.96 -15.45
N ALA A 577 28.14 47.65 -15.69
CA ALA A 577 29.24 47.79 -14.73
C ALA A 577 30.43 48.60 -15.26
N PRO A 578 31.09 49.44 -14.42
CA PRO A 578 32.40 49.99 -14.75
C PRO A 578 33.48 49.87 -13.66
N ARG A 579 34.53 49.10 -13.98
CA ARG A 579 35.97 49.35 -13.74
C ARG A 579 36.53 49.34 -12.29
N ARG A 580 37.86 49.11 -12.22
CA ARG A 580 38.68 48.92 -10.99
C ARG A 580 38.94 50.23 -10.22
N ALA A 581 38.88 50.15 -8.89
CA ALA A 581 39.65 50.99 -7.95
C ALA A 581 40.16 50.12 -6.77
N LYS A 582 41.08 50.64 -5.94
CA LYS A 582 41.76 49.89 -4.87
C LYS A 582 41.19 50.17 -3.46
N ASN A 583 41.35 49.17 -2.58
CA ASN A 583 41.47 49.24 -1.11
C ASN A 583 40.64 50.28 -0.33
N THR A 584 39.72 49.81 0.53
CA THR A 584 39.82 49.98 2.00
C THR A 584 38.84 49.06 2.73
N THR A 585 39.06 48.84 4.03
CA THR A 585 38.38 47.80 4.84
C THR A 585 37.26 48.36 5.72
N THR A 586 36.03 47.91 5.51
CA THR A 586 34.95 47.97 6.52
C THR A 586 34.00 46.77 6.33
N PRO A 587 33.66 45.99 7.37
CA PRO A 587 32.72 44.89 7.24
C PRO A 587 31.27 45.40 7.20
N TYR A 588 30.64 45.36 6.03
CA TYR A 588 29.20 45.59 5.91
C TYR A 588 28.42 44.42 6.53
N LEU A 589 27.58 44.69 7.54
CA LEU A 589 26.53 43.75 7.93
C LEU A 589 25.56 43.58 6.76
N LYS A 590 25.42 42.35 6.25
CA LYS A 590 24.26 41.99 5.43
C LYS A 590 23.02 42.02 6.33
N ARG A 591 22.08 42.94 6.08
CA ARG A 591 20.71 42.81 6.59
C ARG A 591 20.17 41.44 6.17
N LYS A 592 19.87 40.58 7.15
CA LYS A 592 19.06 39.37 6.91
C LYS A 592 17.67 39.85 6.45
N ARG A 593 17.06 39.16 5.49
CA ARG A 593 15.65 39.39 5.12
C ARG A 593 14.76 38.54 6.02
N ASN A 594 13.53 39.00 6.26
CA ASN A 594 12.51 38.19 6.90
C ASN A 594 12.28 36.87 6.11
N PRO A 595 11.91 35.77 6.78
CA PRO A 595 11.53 34.54 6.08
C PRO A 595 10.17 34.73 5.38
N GLU A 596 9.97 34.04 4.25
CA GLU A 596 8.82 34.23 3.36
C GLU A 596 7.46 34.01 4.06
N TRP A 597 7.38 33.05 4.99
CA TRP A 597 6.17 32.82 5.79
C TRP A 597 5.79 34.04 6.65
N PHE A 598 6.77 34.80 7.13
CA PHE A 598 6.54 36.00 7.94
C PHE A 598 6.03 37.18 7.08
N GLU A 599 6.39 37.23 5.79
CA GLU A 599 5.77 38.18 4.86
C GLU A 599 4.31 37.83 4.55
N VAL A 600 3.94 36.54 4.52
CA VAL A 600 2.54 36.12 4.36
C VAL A 600 1.74 36.45 5.64
N VAL A 601 2.30 36.15 6.81
CA VAL A 601 1.70 36.48 8.11
C VAL A 601 1.49 38.00 8.27
N THR A 602 2.49 38.85 7.99
CA THR A 602 2.34 40.31 8.20
C THR A 602 1.30 40.96 7.30
N ARG A 603 1.02 40.39 6.11
CA ARG A 603 -0.06 40.86 5.21
C ARG A 603 -1.46 40.68 5.82
N GLU A 604 -1.72 39.55 6.46
CA GLU A 604 -2.99 39.30 7.19
C GLU A 604 -3.19 40.27 8.38
N PHE A 605 -2.10 40.86 8.87
CA PHE A 605 -2.06 41.71 10.06
C PHE A 605 -1.96 43.21 9.76
N LYS A 606 -1.94 43.62 8.49
CA LYS A 606 -1.99 45.04 8.06
C LYS A 606 -1.05 45.97 8.84
N ASP A 607 0.21 45.56 8.97
CA ASP A 607 1.26 46.35 9.63
C ASP A 607 1.06 46.60 11.15
N GLU A 608 0.13 45.87 11.82
CA GLU A 608 0.03 45.80 13.29
C GLU A 608 1.26 45.10 13.93
N MET A 609 1.40 45.21 15.26
CA MET A 609 2.47 44.57 16.03
C MET A 609 2.00 43.20 16.53
N ILE A 610 2.68 42.12 16.13
CA ILE A 610 2.19 40.73 16.23
C ILE A 610 2.82 40.01 17.43
N ASN A 611 2.01 39.43 18.32
CA ASN A 611 2.51 38.55 19.39
C ASN A 611 2.65 37.11 18.89
N ILE A 612 3.86 36.56 18.93
CA ILE A 612 4.18 35.24 18.36
C ILE A 612 4.63 34.27 19.46
N GLY A 613 3.96 33.13 19.60
CA GLY A 613 4.42 32.02 20.43
C GLY A 613 5.31 31.06 19.64
N LEU A 614 6.46 30.67 20.19
CA LEU A 614 7.37 29.68 19.60
C LEU A 614 7.29 28.34 20.35
N VAL A 615 7.11 27.23 19.61
CA VAL A 615 6.86 25.87 20.15
C VAL A 615 7.82 24.87 19.47
N ASP A 616 8.82 24.33 20.19
CA ASP A 616 9.88 23.45 19.64
C ASP A 616 10.75 24.11 18.53
N VAL A 617 10.76 25.45 18.48
CA VAL A 617 11.55 26.26 17.54
C VAL A 617 12.63 27.02 18.30
N ASP A 618 13.90 26.82 17.93
CA ASP A 618 15.01 27.60 18.48
C ASP A 618 14.82 29.10 18.21
N ALA A 619 15.17 29.95 19.17
CA ALA A 619 15.09 31.42 19.02
C ALA A 619 16.02 32.01 17.93
N ALA A 620 16.71 31.18 17.14
CA ALA A 620 17.62 31.53 16.05
C ALA A 620 16.92 32.03 14.77
N LEU A 621 15.69 32.53 14.85
CA LEU A 621 15.03 33.36 13.82
C LEU A 621 15.65 34.78 13.76
N ASP A 622 16.97 34.85 13.79
CA ASP A 622 17.79 36.05 13.62
C ASP A 622 17.34 36.85 12.40
N GLY A 623 16.84 38.07 12.62
CA GLY A 623 16.61 39.05 11.56
C GLY A 623 15.15 39.43 11.30
N VAL A 624 14.19 38.92 12.07
CA VAL A 624 12.79 39.39 12.01
C VAL A 624 12.67 40.79 12.63
N GLU A 625 12.75 41.84 11.80
CA GLU A 625 12.87 43.23 12.27
C GLU A 625 11.52 43.89 12.68
N THR A 626 11.50 44.47 13.88
CA THR A 626 10.63 45.59 14.36
C THR A 626 9.12 45.40 14.62
N LYS A 627 8.42 44.39 14.08
CA LYS A 627 6.94 44.27 14.24
C LYS A 627 6.40 42.97 14.85
N ALA A 628 7.25 42.17 15.48
CA ALA A 628 6.82 41.00 16.22
C ALA A 628 7.42 40.96 17.63
N LYS A 629 6.59 40.61 18.62
CA LYS A 629 7.00 40.23 19.97
C LYS A 629 6.94 38.72 20.08
N MET A 630 8.10 38.08 19.96
CA MET A 630 8.22 36.63 20.14
C MET A 630 8.27 36.26 21.63
N VAL A 631 7.64 35.14 21.99
CA VAL A 631 7.65 34.55 23.33
C VAL A 631 7.82 33.04 23.19
N GLU A 632 8.80 32.48 23.88
CA GLU A 632 9.05 31.04 23.91
C GLU A 632 8.03 30.32 24.81
N VAL A 633 7.46 29.22 24.32
CA VAL A 633 6.48 28.41 25.06
C VAL A 633 7.21 27.26 25.74
N ASP A 634 7.36 27.35 27.06
CA ASP A 634 7.99 26.32 27.88
C ASP A 634 7.00 25.22 28.29
N PHE A 635 7.34 23.97 27.99
CA PHE A 635 6.63 22.76 28.38
C PHE A 635 7.55 21.54 28.32
N ASN A 636 7.33 20.60 29.25
CA ASN A 636 8.08 19.34 29.24
C ASN A 636 7.64 18.47 28.07
N ARG A 637 8.61 17.89 27.35
CA ARG A 637 8.37 16.81 26.38
C ARG A 637 7.74 15.59 27.08
N ALA A 638 6.81 14.91 26.41
CA ALA A 638 6.26 13.65 26.88
C ALA A 638 7.37 12.62 27.09
N ARG A 639 7.17 11.72 28.06
CA ARG A 639 8.13 10.68 28.45
C ARG A 639 8.52 9.82 27.24
N GLU A 640 9.81 9.52 27.07
CA GLU A 640 10.28 8.80 25.86
C GLU A 640 9.78 7.35 25.81
N GLU A 641 9.41 6.78 26.97
CA GLU A 641 8.77 5.48 27.10
C GLU A 641 7.33 5.47 26.57
N LEU A 642 6.65 6.63 26.51
CA LEU A 642 5.23 6.74 26.14
C LEU A 642 5.03 6.46 24.64
N ARG A 643 4.16 5.50 24.33
CA ARG A 643 3.94 4.96 22.99
C ARG A 643 2.55 5.33 22.47
N TRP A 644 2.36 5.21 21.15
CA TRP A 644 1.02 5.35 20.56
C TRP A 644 0.03 4.31 21.07
N SER A 645 0.50 3.13 21.48
CA SER A 645 -0.30 2.11 22.15
C SER A 645 -0.88 2.56 23.49
N ASP A 646 -0.38 3.64 24.09
CA ASP A 646 -0.79 4.06 25.42
C ASP A 646 -1.90 5.13 25.30
N VAL A 647 -1.92 5.88 24.20
CA VAL A 647 -3.04 6.77 23.80
C VAL A 647 -4.09 6.06 22.93
N SER A 648 -3.75 4.94 22.30
CA SER A 648 -4.69 4.07 21.56
C SER A 648 -4.43 2.57 21.85
N PRO A 649 -4.71 2.09 23.07
CA PRO A 649 -4.47 0.70 23.47
C PRO A 649 -5.46 -0.30 22.86
N GLU A 650 -4.99 -1.52 22.61
CA GLU A 650 -5.79 -2.57 21.97
C GLU A 650 -7.01 -3.00 22.80
N THR A 651 -6.94 -2.83 24.12
CA THR A 651 -7.97 -3.16 25.11
C THR A 651 -8.30 -1.95 25.97
N MET A 652 -9.59 -1.59 26.03
CA MET A 652 -10.11 -0.45 26.80
C MET A 652 -11.48 -0.78 27.43
N ASP A 653 -11.63 -0.51 28.72
CA ASP A 653 -12.89 -0.46 29.44
C ASP A 653 -13.71 0.78 29.04
N GLU A 654 -14.81 1.02 29.73
CA GLU A 654 -15.52 2.31 29.72
C GLU A 654 -14.91 3.30 30.72
N ASN A 655 -14.32 2.79 31.80
CA ASN A 655 -13.61 3.53 32.84
C ASN A 655 -12.12 3.75 32.55
N SER A 656 -11.64 3.41 31.34
CA SER A 656 -10.23 3.67 30.97
C SER A 656 -9.93 5.17 30.95
N THR A 657 -8.73 5.53 31.36
CA THR A 657 -8.20 6.90 31.35
C THR A 657 -6.98 6.98 30.45
N CYS A 658 -6.82 8.09 29.75
CA CYS A 658 -5.63 8.34 28.96
C CYS A 658 -4.40 8.65 29.83
N PRO A 659 -3.17 8.41 29.33
CA PRO A 659 -1.95 8.91 29.97
C PRO A 659 -1.91 10.44 29.92
N ASP A 660 -1.37 11.05 30.98
CA ASP A 660 -1.14 12.49 31.04
C ASP A 660 0.00 12.89 30.08
N ILE A 661 -0.27 13.89 29.24
CA ILE A 661 0.69 14.48 28.29
C ILE A 661 0.95 15.91 28.77
N PRO A 662 2.19 16.29 29.12
CA PRO A 662 2.45 17.59 29.71
C PRO A 662 2.06 18.74 28.77
N MET A 663 1.50 19.81 29.34
CA MET A 663 1.07 21.00 28.61
C MET A 663 1.70 22.26 29.21
N PRO A 664 1.94 23.33 28.43
CA PRO A 664 2.41 24.60 28.96
C PRO A 664 1.34 25.24 29.87
N ARG A 665 1.77 26.15 30.75
CA ARG A 665 0.87 26.99 31.54
C ARG A 665 0.24 28.07 30.66
N PHE A 666 -0.85 27.71 29.97
CA PHE A 666 -1.54 28.56 28.99
C PHE A 666 -1.93 29.95 29.51
N GLU A 667 -2.05 30.11 30.83
CA GLU A 667 -2.31 31.38 31.52
C GLU A 667 -1.24 32.44 31.27
N VAL A 668 -0.01 32.02 30.97
CA VAL A 668 1.13 32.89 30.62
C VAL A 668 1.02 33.39 29.16
N TYR A 669 0.30 32.66 28.31
CA TYR A 669 0.30 32.82 26.84
C TYR A 669 -1.03 33.35 26.28
N GLN A 670 -1.73 34.16 27.07
CA GLN A 670 -3.10 34.62 26.75
C GLN A 670 -3.22 35.73 25.69
N GLU A 671 -2.13 36.30 25.17
CA GLU A 671 -2.20 37.40 24.17
C GLU A 671 -1.51 37.08 22.83
N LEU A 672 -1.33 35.81 22.47
CA LEU A 672 -0.74 35.44 21.17
C LEU A 672 -1.70 35.69 20.00
N ASP A 673 -1.11 36.08 18.88
CA ASP A 673 -1.74 36.26 17.57
C ASP A 673 -1.42 35.12 16.61
N VAL A 674 -0.19 34.61 16.69
CA VAL A 674 0.37 33.57 15.84
C VAL A 674 1.11 32.56 16.73
N VAL A 675 0.97 31.27 16.43
CA VAL A 675 1.78 30.21 17.06
C VAL A 675 2.62 29.56 15.97
N VAL A 676 3.94 29.65 16.10
CA VAL A 676 4.92 29.02 15.20
C VAL A 676 5.48 27.79 15.89
N ALA A 677 5.43 26.64 15.21
CA ALA A 677 5.89 25.38 15.74
C ALA A 677 6.77 24.60 14.75
N ARG A 678 7.69 23.79 15.26
CA ARG A 678 8.38 22.76 14.48
C ARG A 678 7.71 21.42 14.79
N VAL A 679 7.09 20.76 13.80
CA VAL A 679 6.60 19.38 14.01
C VAL A 679 7.79 18.41 13.99
N PRO A 680 8.05 17.68 15.08
CA PRO A 680 9.24 16.86 15.22
C PRO A 680 9.25 15.65 14.28
N HIS A 681 10.45 15.27 13.81
CA HIS A 681 10.66 14.09 12.98
C HIS A 681 11.34 12.97 13.77
N ARG A 682 10.82 11.75 13.63
CA ARG A 682 11.45 10.52 14.13
C ARG A 682 11.87 9.69 12.92
N THR A 683 13.16 9.40 12.79
CA THR A 683 13.71 8.69 11.63
C THR A 683 13.23 7.24 11.58
N GLY A 684 12.36 6.93 10.61
CA GLY A 684 11.65 5.65 10.48
C GLY A 684 10.78 5.60 9.22
N ASN A 685 9.88 4.61 9.12
CA ASN A 685 8.96 4.51 7.98
C ASN A 685 7.96 5.68 7.96
N GLU A 686 7.49 6.07 6.77
CA GLU A 686 6.50 7.14 6.59
C GLU A 686 5.20 6.90 7.40
N LEU A 687 4.80 5.64 7.57
CA LEU A 687 3.64 5.24 8.38
C LEU A 687 3.88 5.30 9.91
N ASP A 688 5.11 5.09 10.38
CA ASP A 688 5.45 5.24 11.80
C ASP A 688 5.40 6.71 12.22
N GLY A 689 5.76 7.63 11.31
CA GLY A 689 5.65 9.09 11.51
C GLY A 689 4.21 9.62 11.65
N LEU A 690 3.19 8.82 11.30
CA LEU A 690 1.80 9.17 11.59
C LEU A 690 1.44 8.95 13.07
N LYS A 691 2.02 7.93 13.71
CA LYS A 691 1.62 7.43 15.03
C LYS A 691 2.67 7.75 16.09
N ASP A 692 3.02 9.03 16.21
CA ASP A 692 4.01 9.54 17.18
C ASP A 692 3.42 10.52 18.20
N VAL A 693 3.71 10.26 19.48
CA VAL A 693 3.14 10.98 20.63
C VAL A 693 3.75 12.39 20.79
N TRP A 694 5.00 12.62 20.37
CA TRP A 694 5.63 13.94 20.42
C TRP A 694 5.04 14.85 19.32
N ARG A 695 4.81 14.31 18.11
CA ARG A 695 4.03 14.99 17.05
C ARG A 695 2.62 15.36 17.54
N LEU A 696 1.92 14.45 18.21
CA LEU A 696 0.61 14.72 18.80
C LEU A 696 0.66 15.82 19.88
N GLN A 697 1.60 15.75 20.81
CA GLN A 697 1.76 16.76 21.86
C GLN A 697 1.98 18.15 21.28
N VAL A 698 2.91 18.31 20.32
CA VAL A 698 3.18 19.62 19.68
C VAL A 698 1.93 20.17 18.98
N ASN A 699 1.20 19.34 18.23
CA ASN A 699 -0.04 19.77 17.55
C ASN A 699 -1.14 20.16 18.56
N LEU A 700 -1.29 19.41 19.66
CA LEU A 700 -2.22 19.74 20.74
C LEU A 700 -1.81 21.03 21.48
N VAL A 701 -0.51 21.27 21.70
CA VAL A 701 -0.02 22.53 22.32
C VAL A 701 -0.38 23.73 21.45
N VAL A 702 -0.10 23.67 20.14
CA VAL A 702 -0.48 24.74 19.19
C VAL A 702 -2.00 24.99 19.21
N ALA A 703 -2.81 23.94 19.13
CA ALA A 703 -4.27 24.04 19.19
C ALA A 703 -4.77 24.65 20.52
N ASN A 704 -4.22 24.21 21.65
CA ASN A 704 -4.61 24.67 22.98
C ASN A 704 -4.19 26.12 23.27
N LEU A 705 -3.04 26.57 22.74
CA LEU A 705 -2.60 27.97 22.76
C LEU A 705 -3.59 28.84 21.99
N LEU A 706 -3.81 28.56 20.70
CA LEU A 706 -4.72 29.33 19.84
C LEU A 706 -6.13 29.47 20.45
N VAL A 707 -6.65 28.42 21.09
CA VAL A 707 -7.97 28.45 21.75
C VAL A 707 -8.02 29.37 22.98
N ARG A 708 -6.92 29.50 23.73
CA ARG A 708 -6.84 30.27 24.97
C ARG A 708 -6.30 31.68 24.80
N SER A 709 -5.57 31.95 23.72
CA SER A 709 -5.12 33.29 23.37
C SER A 709 -6.31 34.19 22.97
N ARG A 710 -6.29 35.43 23.46
CA ARG A 710 -7.34 36.44 23.34
C ARG A 710 -6.79 37.63 22.57
N ARG A 711 -6.91 37.60 21.24
CA ARG A 711 -6.53 38.75 20.41
C ARG A 711 -7.36 39.99 20.78
N LYS A 712 -6.70 41.14 20.87
CA LYS A 712 -7.33 42.45 21.07
C LYS A 712 -7.88 42.99 19.73
N GLY A 713 -8.92 42.36 19.19
CA GLY A 713 -9.60 42.80 17.96
C GLY A 713 -10.17 41.66 17.11
N ASN A 714 -10.72 42.00 15.95
CA ASN A 714 -11.38 41.06 15.01
C ASN A 714 -10.41 40.39 14.00
N GLY A 715 -9.09 40.50 14.20
CA GLY A 715 -8.12 39.91 13.28
C GLY A 715 -7.97 38.39 13.46
N PRO A 716 -7.33 37.69 12.49
CA PRO A 716 -7.16 36.24 12.54
C PRO A 716 -6.22 35.78 13.67
N LEU A 717 -6.37 34.50 14.04
CA LEU A 717 -5.35 33.71 14.74
C LEU A 717 -4.75 32.73 13.74
N LEU A 718 -3.42 32.57 13.72
CA LEU A 718 -2.73 31.70 12.75
C LEU A 718 -1.85 30.64 13.42
N ALA A 719 -1.86 29.42 12.89
CA ALA A 719 -0.83 28.42 13.14
C ALA A 719 0.21 28.46 12.01
N VAL A 720 1.49 28.37 12.33
CA VAL A 720 2.57 28.23 11.34
C VAL A 720 3.40 27.02 11.73
N PHE A 721 3.62 26.11 10.79
CA PHE A 721 4.52 24.97 10.96
C PHE A 721 5.75 25.18 10.08
N VAL A 722 6.95 25.16 10.68
CA VAL A 722 8.24 25.43 10.02
C VAL A 722 9.18 24.23 10.12
N GLU A 723 10.02 24.03 9.09
CA GLU A 723 11.13 23.06 9.09
C GLU A 723 10.73 21.60 9.42
N SER A 724 9.49 21.22 9.11
CA SER A 724 8.86 20.06 9.74
C SER A 724 8.18 19.08 8.78
N LEU A 725 7.59 18.01 9.33
CA LEU A 725 6.56 17.21 8.66
C LEU A 725 5.23 17.99 8.56
N ASP A 726 4.32 17.52 7.71
CA ASP A 726 2.92 17.97 7.71
C ASP A 726 2.33 17.88 9.14
N PRO A 727 1.55 18.88 9.60
CA PRO A 727 0.86 18.81 10.89
C PRO A 727 -0.21 17.71 10.89
N MET A 728 -0.80 17.46 12.06
CA MET A 728 -1.89 16.49 12.17
C MET A 728 -3.16 17.05 11.53
N TRP A 729 -3.50 16.50 10.37
CA TRP A 729 -4.60 16.96 9.52
C TRP A 729 -5.99 16.79 10.15
N GLU A 730 -6.11 15.90 11.14
CA GLU A 730 -7.29 15.76 11.99
C GLU A 730 -7.54 17.00 12.87
N ILE A 731 -6.49 17.79 13.14
CA ILE A 731 -6.55 19.05 13.89
C ILE A 731 -6.48 20.24 12.91
N PHE A 732 -5.45 20.29 12.07
CA PHE A 732 -5.18 21.35 11.10
C PHE A 732 -5.56 20.91 9.69
N ARG A 733 -6.87 20.98 9.40
CA ARG A 733 -7.46 20.53 8.14
C ARG A 733 -6.98 21.38 6.96
N CYS A 734 -6.87 20.76 5.78
CA CYS A 734 -6.48 21.46 4.55
C CYS A 734 -7.50 22.52 4.09
N ASP A 735 -8.73 22.50 4.61
CA ASP A 735 -9.71 23.59 4.48
C ASP A 735 -9.23 24.92 5.10
N ASP A 736 -8.37 24.84 6.12
CA ASP A 736 -7.84 25.99 6.87
C ASP A 736 -6.49 26.47 6.32
N LEU A 737 -5.92 25.79 5.31
CA LEU A 737 -4.58 26.06 4.80
C LEU A 737 -4.57 27.39 4.02
N LEU A 738 -3.93 28.40 4.57
CA LEU A 738 -3.80 29.73 3.97
C LEU A 738 -2.65 29.77 2.93
N TRP A 739 -1.56 29.06 3.21
CA TRP A 739 -0.35 29.04 2.36
C TRP A 739 0.55 27.86 2.72
N ASN A 740 1.23 27.28 1.75
CA ASN A 740 2.35 26.36 1.95
C ASN A 740 3.46 26.54 0.92
N LYS A 741 4.71 26.27 1.30
CA LYS A 741 5.86 26.24 0.40
C LYS A 741 7.02 25.45 1.03
N GLY A 742 7.54 24.45 0.33
CA GLY A 742 8.55 23.55 0.88
C GLY A 742 8.05 22.89 2.18
N SER A 743 8.89 22.85 3.21
CA SER A 743 8.55 22.39 4.56
C SER A 743 8.01 23.53 5.45
N THR A 744 7.07 24.33 4.94
CA THR A 744 6.40 25.39 5.74
C THR A 744 4.94 25.51 5.35
N TRP A 745 4.06 25.59 6.36
CA TRP A 745 2.60 25.68 6.21
C TRP A 745 2.04 26.77 7.14
N ILE A 746 1.05 27.53 6.67
CA ILE A 746 0.31 28.52 7.46
C ILE A 746 -1.17 28.15 7.42
N TYR A 747 -1.79 28.00 8.59
CA TYR A 747 -3.22 27.70 8.74
C TYR A 747 -3.95 28.84 9.46
N LYS A 748 -5.20 29.06 9.05
CA LYS A 748 -6.14 30.04 9.60
C LYS A 748 -7.37 29.29 10.13
N PRO A 749 -7.25 28.57 11.26
CA PRO A 749 -8.19 27.53 11.64
C PRO A 749 -9.55 28.05 12.10
N ASP A 750 -10.61 27.25 11.87
CA ASP A 750 -11.91 27.48 12.51
C ASP A 750 -11.82 27.25 14.02
N MET A 751 -11.70 28.36 14.75
CA MET A 751 -11.64 28.38 16.21
C MET A 751 -12.86 27.73 16.89
N THR A 752 -13.99 27.55 16.20
CA THR A 752 -15.16 26.81 16.69
C THR A 752 -14.89 25.31 16.71
N ARG A 753 -14.24 24.79 15.65
CA ARG A 753 -13.81 23.40 15.53
C ARG A 753 -12.65 23.09 16.47
N ILE A 754 -11.60 23.92 16.48
CA ILE A 754 -10.45 23.68 17.37
C ILE A 754 -10.88 23.70 18.84
N ARG A 755 -11.80 24.59 19.24
CA ARG A 755 -12.41 24.59 20.60
C ARG A 755 -13.08 23.27 20.98
N LYS A 756 -13.72 22.58 20.03
CA LYS A 756 -14.31 21.25 20.30
C LYS A 756 -13.24 20.17 20.37
N LEU A 757 -12.22 20.22 19.50
CA LEU A 757 -11.14 19.24 19.46
C LEU A 757 -10.28 19.24 20.73
N VAL A 758 -9.93 20.41 21.28
CA VAL A 758 -9.10 20.50 22.50
C VAL A 758 -9.83 20.16 23.80
N LEU A 759 -11.13 19.84 23.72
CA LEU A 759 -11.92 19.27 24.83
C LEU A 759 -12.02 17.73 24.76
N MET A 760 -11.52 17.11 23.69
CA MET A 760 -11.43 15.66 23.56
C MET A 760 -10.21 15.12 24.34
N PRO A 761 -10.22 13.86 24.80
CA PRO A 761 -9.04 13.23 25.38
C PRO A 761 -7.90 13.12 24.36
N VAL A 762 -6.68 12.87 24.84
CA VAL A 762 -5.50 12.73 23.97
C VAL A 762 -5.55 11.51 23.02
N GLY A 763 -6.49 10.59 23.20
CA GLY A 763 -6.78 9.51 22.26
C GLY A 763 -8.03 8.71 22.66
N PRO A 764 -8.37 7.62 21.95
CA PRO A 764 -9.52 6.76 22.26
C PRO A 764 -9.42 6.03 23.60
N CYS A 765 -8.27 6.09 24.29
CA CYS A 765 -8.00 5.61 25.65
C CYS A 765 -9.01 6.03 26.73
N GLN A 766 -9.87 7.02 26.47
CA GLN A 766 -10.84 7.55 27.42
C GLN A 766 -12.13 7.95 26.70
N LEU A 767 -13.28 7.64 27.31
CA LEU A 767 -14.59 8.12 26.85
C LEU A 767 -14.86 9.53 27.38
N VAL A 768 -15.59 10.32 26.60
CA VAL A 768 -16.05 11.66 27.00
C VAL A 768 -17.55 11.83 26.68
N PRO A 769 -18.38 12.29 27.64
CA PRO A 769 -19.80 12.55 27.40
C PRO A 769 -20.01 13.72 26.42
N PRO A 770 -21.21 13.91 25.84
CA PRO A 770 -21.44 14.92 24.82
C PRO A 770 -21.04 16.33 25.30
N VAL A 771 -20.38 17.10 24.43
CA VAL A 771 -19.77 18.41 24.76
C VAL A 771 -20.76 19.39 25.41
N SER A 772 -22.06 19.24 25.12
CA SER A 772 -23.17 19.96 25.76
C SER A 772 -23.31 19.77 27.29
N HIS A 773 -22.64 18.78 27.88
CA HIS A 773 -22.67 18.49 29.32
C HIS A 773 -21.40 18.91 30.09
N PHE A 774 -20.41 19.54 29.45
CA PHE A 774 -19.20 20.06 30.13
C PHE A 774 -19.44 21.29 31.03
N GLY A 775 -20.70 21.64 31.31
CA GLY A 775 -21.04 22.68 32.28
C GLY A 775 -20.73 22.32 33.74
N ASP A 776 -20.72 21.02 34.09
CA ASP A 776 -20.76 20.55 35.49
C ASP A 776 -19.62 19.59 35.90
N PHE A 777 -18.71 19.18 35.01
CA PHE A 777 -17.60 18.29 35.37
C PHE A 777 -16.30 19.04 35.67
N ASN A 778 -15.77 18.81 36.88
CA ASN A 778 -14.55 19.39 37.47
C ASN A 778 -14.56 20.93 37.62
N GLY A 779 -15.02 21.38 38.78
CA GLY A 779 -15.04 22.79 39.16
C GLY A 779 -13.68 23.39 39.51
N GLU A 780 -12.86 23.73 38.50
CA GLU A 780 -11.73 24.65 38.69
C GLU A 780 -11.63 25.74 37.59
N ARG A 781 -12.38 26.83 37.83
CA ARG A 781 -12.18 28.19 37.26
C ARG A 781 -11.84 28.32 35.77
N GLN A 782 -12.58 27.68 34.86
CA GLN A 782 -12.72 28.20 33.49
C GLN A 782 -14.13 28.79 33.29
N GLY A 783 -14.16 29.97 32.67
CA GLY A 783 -15.34 30.86 32.71
C GLY A 783 -16.50 30.37 31.85
N ARG A 784 -17.73 30.69 32.29
CA ARG A 784 -18.99 30.47 31.53
C ARG A 784 -18.83 30.86 30.05
N LEU A 785 -18.69 29.87 29.17
CA LEU A 785 -18.86 30.03 27.73
C LEU A 785 -20.36 29.94 27.40
N THR A 786 -21.08 31.04 27.65
CA THR A 786 -22.44 31.21 27.14
C THR A 786 -22.39 31.32 25.62
N PHE A 787 -22.77 30.25 24.92
CA PHE A 787 -23.00 30.31 23.48
C PHE A 787 -24.19 31.23 23.22
N ASN A 788 -24.01 32.25 22.36
CA ASN A 788 -25.08 33.18 22.02
C ASN A 788 -26.13 32.51 21.13
N ASP A 789 -27.41 32.65 21.47
CA ASP A 789 -28.59 32.21 20.69
C ASP A 789 -28.81 32.97 19.35
N GLY A 790 -27.75 33.57 18.79
CA GLY A 790 -27.79 34.37 17.56
C GLY A 790 -27.07 33.75 16.35
N LEU A 791 -26.44 32.58 16.50
CA LEU A 791 -25.82 31.87 15.37
C LEU A 791 -26.86 31.02 14.63
N PRO A 792 -26.77 30.89 13.28
CA PRO A 792 -27.55 29.92 12.54
C PRO A 792 -27.35 28.51 13.11
N ARG A 793 -28.43 27.74 13.29
CA ARG A 793 -28.31 26.33 13.67
C ARG A 793 -27.56 25.58 12.57
N PRO A 794 -26.56 24.73 12.90
CA PRO A 794 -25.81 23.98 11.91
C PRO A 794 -26.74 23.08 11.09
N ARG A 795 -26.45 22.95 9.80
CA ARG A 795 -27.16 22.06 8.88
C ARG A 795 -26.64 20.64 9.10
N GLU A 796 -27.50 19.78 9.61
CA GLU A 796 -27.14 18.47 10.13
C GLU A 796 -28.02 17.37 9.50
N ALA A 797 -27.38 16.28 9.09
CA ALA A 797 -28.05 15.15 8.44
C ALA A 797 -27.51 13.79 8.86
N TYR A 798 -28.39 12.79 8.91
CA TYR A 798 -27.99 11.39 8.83
C TYR A 798 -27.78 11.02 7.36
N VAL A 799 -26.72 10.28 7.09
CA VAL A 799 -26.36 9.86 5.72
C VAL A 799 -26.17 8.36 5.68
N THR A 800 -26.81 7.71 4.73
CA THR A 800 -26.50 6.32 4.37
C THR A 800 -26.14 6.20 2.89
N ILE A 801 -25.57 5.05 2.53
CA ILE A 801 -25.14 4.75 1.17
C ILE A 801 -25.61 3.37 0.73
N LEU A 802 -26.14 3.31 -0.48
CA LEU A 802 -26.43 2.07 -1.19
C LEU A 802 -25.61 2.06 -2.49
N HIS A 803 -24.76 1.06 -2.62
CA HIS A 803 -23.95 0.83 -3.81
C HIS A 803 -24.02 -0.63 -4.25
N SER A 804 -24.02 -0.86 -5.56
CA SER A 804 -23.90 -2.17 -6.22
C SER A 804 -25.02 -3.20 -6.01
N SER A 805 -25.84 -3.11 -4.95
CA SER A 805 -26.82 -4.15 -4.61
C SER A 805 -28.12 -3.64 -3.97
N GLU A 806 -29.24 -4.04 -4.58
CA GLU A 806 -30.60 -3.94 -4.03
C GLU A 806 -30.77 -4.65 -2.67
N SER A 807 -29.85 -5.56 -2.30
CA SER A 807 -29.99 -6.40 -1.11
C SER A 807 -30.03 -5.65 0.23
N TYR A 808 -29.69 -4.36 0.25
CA TYR A 808 -29.69 -3.50 1.44
C TYR A 808 -30.83 -2.46 1.46
N VAL A 809 -31.66 -2.35 0.40
CA VAL A 809 -32.78 -1.39 0.35
C VAL A 809 -33.76 -1.58 1.50
N CYS A 810 -34.08 -2.82 1.86
CA CYS A 810 -34.96 -3.13 3.00
C CYS A 810 -34.35 -2.69 4.34
N GLY A 811 -33.02 -2.77 4.49
CA GLY A 811 -32.30 -2.26 5.65
C GLY A 811 -32.37 -0.73 5.71
N ALA A 812 -32.05 -0.04 4.61
CA ALA A 812 -32.14 1.42 4.53
C ALA A 812 -33.57 1.97 4.75
N VAL A 813 -34.61 1.28 4.27
CA VAL A 813 -36.02 1.63 4.56
C VAL A 813 -36.30 1.56 6.06
N VAL A 814 -35.90 0.47 6.73
CA VAL A 814 -36.09 0.31 8.19
C VAL A 814 -35.21 1.27 8.99
N LEU A 815 -34.00 1.60 8.54
CA LEU A 815 -33.12 2.59 9.15
C LEU A 815 -33.78 3.98 9.20
N ALA A 816 -34.29 4.49 8.08
CA ALA A 816 -35.02 5.77 8.05
C ALA A 816 -36.25 5.74 8.97
N GLN A 817 -37.02 4.66 8.93
CA GLN A 817 -38.20 4.52 9.78
C GLN A 817 -37.84 4.43 11.27
N SER A 818 -36.68 3.85 11.63
CA SER A 818 -36.16 3.87 13.00
C SER A 818 -35.78 5.29 13.46
N LEU A 819 -35.01 6.02 12.63
CA LEU A 819 -34.63 7.42 12.89
C LEU A 819 -35.86 8.33 13.08
N ILE A 820 -36.85 8.21 12.19
CA ILE A 820 -38.12 8.96 12.28
C ILE A 820 -38.89 8.61 13.55
N GLN A 821 -38.97 7.32 13.94
CA GLN A 821 -39.64 6.89 15.16
C GLN A 821 -38.96 7.39 16.45
N THR A 822 -37.66 7.71 16.42
CA THR A 822 -36.97 8.41 17.53
C THR A 822 -37.21 9.93 17.56
N ASN A 823 -38.05 10.48 16.67
CA ASN A 823 -38.33 11.90 16.52
C ASN A 823 -37.07 12.73 16.22
N THR A 824 -36.21 12.25 15.31
CA THR A 824 -35.05 13.03 14.86
C THR A 824 -35.47 14.38 14.24
N THR A 825 -34.63 15.39 14.45
CA THR A 825 -34.77 16.74 13.89
C THR A 825 -33.92 16.99 12.64
N LYS A 826 -33.19 15.96 12.17
CA LYS A 826 -32.15 16.08 11.15
C LYS A 826 -32.65 15.65 9.77
N ASP A 827 -31.98 16.13 8.72
CA ASP A 827 -32.24 15.67 7.36
C ASP A 827 -31.79 14.21 7.17
N LEU A 828 -32.49 13.47 6.31
CA LEU A 828 -32.14 12.09 5.94
C LEU A 828 -31.66 12.08 4.48
N ILE A 829 -30.36 11.86 4.25
CA ILE A 829 -29.76 11.78 2.91
C ILE A 829 -29.35 10.34 2.58
N LEU A 830 -29.72 9.86 1.39
CA LEU A 830 -29.25 8.57 0.89
C LEU A 830 -28.47 8.74 -0.40
N LEU A 831 -27.24 8.27 -0.41
CA LEU A 831 -26.39 8.23 -1.60
C LEU A 831 -26.62 6.91 -2.34
N ALA A 832 -27.02 6.98 -3.61
CA ALA A 832 -27.29 5.80 -4.45
C ALA A 832 -26.53 5.87 -5.77
N ASP A 833 -26.09 4.72 -6.27
CA ASP A 833 -25.57 4.56 -7.63
C ASP A 833 -26.67 4.11 -8.61
N ASP A 834 -26.31 3.94 -9.89
CA ASP A 834 -27.23 3.47 -10.94
C ASP A 834 -27.58 1.97 -10.83
N ASN A 835 -27.13 1.27 -9.78
CA ASN A 835 -27.47 -0.13 -9.51
C ASN A 835 -28.68 -0.29 -8.58
N ILE A 836 -29.26 0.81 -8.08
CA ILE A 836 -30.51 0.84 -7.32
C ILE A 836 -31.65 1.27 -8.26
N SER A 837 -32.66 0.41 -8.43
CA SER A 837 -33.75 0.62 -9.38
C SER A 837 -34.66 1.82 -9.05
N ALA A 838 -35.41 2.30 -10.04
CA ALA A 838 -36.37 3.38 -9.85
C ALA A 838 -37.44 3.06 -8.79
N GLU A 839 -37.91 1.81 -8.72
CA GLU A 839 -38.86 1.36 -7.70
C GLU A 839 -38.23 1.38 -6.30
N SER A 840 -36.99 0.90 -6.15
CA SER A 840 -36.21 1.03 -4.91
C SER A 840 -36.01 2.49 -4.49
N LEU A 841 -35.66 3.38 -5.43
CA LEU A 841 -35.49 4.81 -5.16
C LEU A 841 -36.80 5.50 -4.75
N GLU A 842 -37.93 5.08 -5.30
CA GLU A 842 -39.26 5.56 -4.88
C GLU A 842 -39.62 5.06 -3.47
N ALA A 843 -39.40 3.76 -3.19
CA ALA A 843 -39.60 3.19 -1.85
C ALA A 843 -38.72 3.87 -0.78
N LEU A 844 -37.47 4.19 -1.10
CA LEU A 844 -36.55 4.90 -0.20
C LEU A 844 -37.00 6.34 0.07
N ARG A 845 -37.52 7.05 -0.94
CA ARG A 845 -38.13 8.39 -0.77
C ARG A 845 -39.38 8.33 0.09
N ALA A 846 -40.25 7.35 -0.15
CA ALA A 846 -41.45 7.12 0.66
C ALA A 846 -41.12 6.72 2.11
N ALA A 847 -39.97 6.10 2.36
CA ALA A 847 -39.45 5.81 3.70
C ALA A 847 -38.85 7.04 4.41
N GLY A 848 -38.58 8.15 3.70
CA GLY A 848 -38.10 9.42 4.24
C GLY A 848 -36.77 9.93 3.69
N TRP A 849 -36.06 9.15 2.85
CA TRP A 849 -34.74 9.54 2.33
C TRP A 849 -34.83 10.57 1.19
N ARG A 850 -34.05 11.65 1.27
CA ARG A 850 -33.69 12.45 0.09
C ARG A 850 -32.55 11.74 -0.66
N THR A 851 -32.89 11.10 -1.78
CA THR A 851 -31.93 10.35 -2.61
C THR A 851 -31.06 11.28 -3.45
N GLN A 852 -29.74 11.11 -3.41
CA GLN A 852 -28.79 11.76 -4.31
C GLN A 852 -27.99 10.70 -5.09
N ARG A 853 -27.89 10.89 -6.41
CA ARG A 853 -27.07 10.03 -7.29
C ARG A 853 -25.59 10.27 -7.03
N ILE A 854 -24.80 9.20 -6.97
CA ILE A 854 -23.34 9.22 -6.86
C ILE A 854 -22.69 8.28 -7.88
N GLU A 855 -21.43 8.55 -8.20
CA GLU A 855 -20.56 7.61 -8.90
C GLU A 855 -19.80 6.76 -7.87
N ARG A 856 -19.86 5.43 -8.03
CA ARG A 856 -19.13 4.48 -7.18
C ARG A 856 -17.62 4.73 -7.20
N ILE A 857 -16.97 4.44 -6.08
CA ILE A 857 -15.50 4.44 -5.95
C ILE A 857 -15.08 3.00 -5.64
N ARG A 858 -14.27 2.40 -6.52
CA ARG A 858 -13.72 1.05 -6.31
C ARG A 858 -12.59 1.09 -5.28
N SER A 859 -12.63 0.20 -4.30
CA SER A 859 -11.54 -0.04 -3.36
C SER A 859 -10.35 -0.69 -4.08
N PRO A 860 -9.18 -0.05 -4.23
CA PRO A 860 -8.12 -0.53 -5.13
C PRO A 860 -7.59 -1.93 -4.79
N TYR A 861 -7.47 -2.23 -3.50
CA TYR A 861 -6.95 -3.50 -2.96
C TYR A 861 -8.01 -4.61 -2.84
N SER A 862 -9.26 -4.34 -3.22
CA SER A 862 -10.34 -5.32 -3.16
C SER A 862 -10.25 -6.36 -4.28
N ARG A 863 -10.59 -7.62 -3.96
CA ARG A 863 -10.81 -8.66 -4.96
C ARG A 863 -12.06 -8.32 -5.77
N GLN A 864 -12.06 -8.65 -7.07
CA GLN A 864 -13.24 -8.49 -7.92
C GLN A 864 -14.42 -9.31 -7.39
N ASP A 865 -15.62 -8.74 -7.44
CA ASP A 865 -16.89 -9.27 -6.90
C ASP A 865 -16.90 -9.49 -5.37
N ALA A 866 -15.89 -9.03 -4.63
CA ALA A 866 -15.91 -9.09 -3.17
C ALA A 866 -16.92 -8.11 -2.58
N TYR A 867 -17.51 -8.44 -1.42
CA TYR A 867 -18.50 -7.60 -0.75
C TYR A 867 -17.99 -6.17 -0.45
N ASN A 868 -16.66 -6.01 -0.32
CA ASN A 868 -16.00 -4.73 -0.04
C ASN A 868 -15.53 -3.98 -1.29
N GLU A 869 -15.79 -4.47 -2.51
CA GLU A 869 -15.21 -3.91 -3.75
C GLU A 869 -15.54 -2.44 -3.99
N TRP A 870 -16.73 -2.01 -3.56
CA TRP A 870 -17.26 -0.68 -3.81
C TRP A 870 -17.41 0.16 -2.54
N ASN A 871 -16.89 -0.32 -1.41
CA ASN A 871 -17.03 0.32 -0.10
C ASN A 871 -16.39 1.72 -0.03
N TYR A 872 -15.33 1.98 -0.81
CA TYR A 872 -14.75 3.33 -0.89
C TYR A 872 -15.75 4.37 -1.43
N SER A 873 -16.89 3.98 -2.00
CA SER A 873 -17.99 4.90 -2.30
C SER A 873 -18.47 5.65 -1.05
N LYS A 874 -18.28 5.10 0.17
CA LYS A 874 -18.54 5.77 1.45
C LYS A 874 -17.75 7.09 1.61
N LEU A 875 -16.61 7.25 0.92
CA LEU A 875 -15.86 8.51 0.91
C LEU A 875 -16.67 9.69 0.33
N ARG A 876 -17.69 9.43 -0.52
CA ARG A 876 -18.54 10.48 -1.12
C ARG A 876 -19.27 11.36 -0.09
N ILE A 877 -19.44 10.92 1.16
CA ILE A 877 -20.08 11.71 2.22
C ILE A 877 -19.40 13.06 2.46
N TRP A 878 -18.07 13.14 2.30
CA TRP A 878 -17.33 14.39 2.47
C TRP A 878 -17.65 15.44 1.39
N GLN A 879 -18.24 15.06 0.26
CA GLN A 879 -18.65 16.01 -0.78
C GLN A 879 -19.96 16.76 -0.46
N LEU A 880 -20.70 16.36 0.58
CA LEU A 880 -22.02 16.91 0.97
C LEU A 880 -21.94 18.27 1.69
N LYS A 881 -21.23 19.24 1.11
CA LYS A 881 -21.00 20.61 1.62
C LYS A 881 -22.27 21.48 1.80
N LEU A 882 -23.45 20.92 1.52
CA LEU A 882 -24.74 21.50 1.90
C LEU A 882 -25.05 21.32 3.40
N TYR A 883 -24.27 20.49 4.09
CA TYR A 883 -24.34 20.23 5.53
C TYR A 883 -23.03 20.61 6.20
N ASP A 884 -23.13 21.11 7.43
CA ASP A 884 -22.00 21.51 8.27
C ASP A 884 -21.45 20.32 9.08
N LYS A 885 -22.31 19.32 9.34
CA LYS A 885 -21.96 18.05 9.98
C LYS A 885 -22.89 16.93 9.56
N LEU A 886 -22.36 15.72 9.47
CA LEU A 886 -23.09 14.51 9.15
C LEU A 886 -22.90 13.45 10.23
N MET A 887 -23.89 12.59 10.40
CA MET A 887 -23.68 11.25 10.96
C MET A 887 -23.87 10.23 9.84
N PHE A 888 -22.78 9.57 9.44
CA PHE A 888 -22.87 8.42 8.56
C PHE A 888 -23.35 7.19 9.34
N ILE A 889 -24.29 6.43 8.77
CA ILE A 889 -24.79 5.16 9.28
C ILE A 889 -24.90 4.15 8.12
N ASP A 890 -24.31 2.96 8.24
CA ASP A 890 -24.46 1.88 7.26
C ASP A 890 -25.92 1.33 7.23
N ALA A 891 -26.35 0.81 6.09
CA ALA A 891 -27.76 0.44 5.83
C ALA A 891 -28.26 -0.81 6.59
N ASP A 892 -27.46 -1.39 7.48
CA ASP A 892 -27.74 -2.56 8.32
C ASP A 892 -27.65 -2.27 9.82
N LEU A 893 -27.81 -1.01 10.21
CA LEU A 893 -28.09 -0.57 11.59
C LEU A 893 -29.58 -0.21 11.76
N ILE A 894 -30.07 -0.22 13.01
CA ILE A 894 -31.30 0.47 13.43
C ILE A 894 -31.04 1.32 14.66
N VAL A 895 -31.71 2.46 14.75
CA VAL A 895 -31.61 3.41 15.87
C VAL A 895 -32.82 3.24 16.79
N ILE A 896 -32.56 3.02 18.09
CA ILE A 896 -33.57 2.70 19.11
C ILE A 896 -33.97 3.95 19.91
N ASN A 897 -33.00 4.80 20.24
CA ASN A 897 -33.17 6.05 20.97
C ASN A 897 -32.63 7.23 20.16
N ASN A 898 -33.07 8.45 20.45
CA ASN A 898 -32.66 9.62 19.68
C ASN A 898 -31.16 9.96 19.92
N ILE A 899 -30.36 9.87 18.86
CA ILE A 899 -28.90 10.14 18.89
C ILE A 899 -28.52 11.51 18.29
N ASP A 900 -29.47 12.44 18.10
CA ASP A 900 -29.19 13.80 17.60
C ASP A 900 -28.17 14.56 18.47
N ARG A 901 -28.04 14.17 19.75
CA ARG A 901 -27.02 14.66 20.69
C ARG A 901 -25.57 14.47 20.21
N LEU A 902 -25.30 13.46 19.37
CA LEU A 902 -23.95 13.15 18.90
C LEU A 902 -23.40 14.18 17.91
N PHE A 903 -24.25 14.97 17.25
CA PHE A 903 -23.81 16.08 16.39
C PHE A 903 -23.06 17.19 17.16
N ALA A 904 -23.09 17.18 18.51
CA ALA A 904 -22.23 18.04 19.32
C ALA A 904 -20.73 17.78 19.08
N TYR A 905 -20.32 16.51 18.89
CA TYR A 905 -18.93 16.06 18.82
C TYR A 905 -18.20 16.48 17.51
N PRO A 906 -16.87 16.62 17.52
CA PRO A 906 -16.08 16.92 16.33
C PRO A 906 -15.85 15.69 15.42
N GLN A 907 -15.39 15.94 14.20
CA GLN A 907 -14.78 14.88 13.36
C GLN A 907 -13.40 14.49 13.91
N LEU A 908 -12.97 13.22 13.90
CA LEU A 908 -13.75 12.01 13.63
C LEU A 908 -14.21 11.41 14.96
N SER A 909 -15.52 11.27 15.16
CA SER A 909 -16.07 10.54 16.31
C SER A 909 -16.76 9.26 15.84
N ALA A 910 -16.38 8.12 16.40
CA ALA A 910 -16.87 6.80 16.00
C ALA A 910 -16.79 5.79 17.16
N VAL A 911 -17.46 4.66 17.05
CA VAL A 911 -17.43 3.59 18.07
C VAL A 911 -16.31 2.59 17.75
N SER A 912 -15.64 2.06 18.78
CA SER A 912 -14.59 1.03 18.64
C SER A 912 -15.14 -0.32 18.15
N ASN A 913 -14.36 -1.04 17.33
CA ASN A 913 -14.60 -2.47 17.09
C ASN A 913 -14.30 -3.30 18.36
N TYR A 914 -14.53 -4.62 18.29
CA TYR A 914 -14.07 -5.59 19.31
C TYR A 914 -12.56 -5.47 19.59
N GLN A 915 -11.75 -5.17 18.56
CA GLN A 915 -10.38 -4.69 18.69
C GLN A 915 -10.41 -3.19 18.95
N LYS A 916 -10.19 -2.77 20.20
CA LYS A 916 -10.73 -1.49 20.67
C LYS A 916 -9.97 -0.26 20.16
N HIS A 917 -8.70 -0.41 19.80
CA HIS A 917 -7.85 0.63 19.18
C HIS A 917 -8.27 1.08 17.77
N ARG A 918 -9.27 0.41 17.15
CA ARG A 918 -9.75 0.72 15.79
C ARG A 918 -11.24 1.05 15.80
N PHE A 919 -11.64 2.11 15.11
CA PHE A 919 -13.06 2.45 14.97
C PHE A 919 -13.78 1.64 13.90
N ASN A 920 -15.07 1.42 14.11
CA ASN A 920 -15.98 0.82 13.16
C ASN A 920 -16.55 1.92 12.23
N SER A 921 -16.53 1.72 10.92
CA SER A 921 -17.00 2.73 9.95
C SER A 921 -18.51 2.66 9.65
N GLY A 922 -19.25 1.83 10.39
CA GLY A 922 -20.71 1.70 10.30
C GLY A 922 -21.49 2.81 11.03
N LEU A 923 -20.86 3.53 11.96
CA LEU A 923 -21.37 4.78 12.50
C LEU A 923 -20.24 5.79 12.76
N MET A 924 -20.29 6.95 12.11
CA MET A 924 -19.25 7.99 12.18
C MET A 924 -19.83 9.40 12.12
N VAL A 925 -19.38 10.30 12.99
CA VAL A 925 -19.63 11.75 12.89
C VAL A 925 -18.53 12.41 12.08
N VAL A 926 -18.88 13.05 10.97
CA VAL A 926 -17.95 13.69 10.02
C VAL A 926 -18.39 15.12 9.68
N GLU A 927 -17.47 15.91 9.14
CA GLU A 927 -17.64 17.33 8.81
C GLU A 927 -17.22 17.57 7.35
N PRO A 928 -18.18 17.68 6.41
CA PRO A 928 -17.93 17.68 4.97
C PRO A 928 -16.83 18.64 4.51
N SER A 929 -16.07 18.20 3.51
CA SER A 929 -15.06 19.00 2.82
C SER A 929 -14.67 18.34 1.49
N GLN A 930 -14.58 19.16 0.45
CA GLN A 930 -14.02 18.71 -0.83
C GLN A 930 -12.52 18.45 -0.71
N CYS A 931 -11.78 19.29 0.04
CA CYS A 931 -10.35 19.09 0.27
C CYS A 931 -10.07 17.75 0.99
N THR A 932 -10.84 17.43 2.03
CA THR A 932 -10.78 16.12 2.71
C THR A 932 -11.11 14.97 1.74
N PHE A 933 -12.14 15.11 0.90
CA PHE A 933 -12.45 14.10 -0.12
C PHE A 933 -11.33 13.91 -1.14
N ASP A 934 -10.71 15.00 -1.61
CA ASP A 934 -9.65 14.98 -2.61
C ASP A 934 -8.38 14.34 -2.03
N THR A 935 -7.97 14.74 -0.81
CA THR A 935 -6.86 14.11 -0.07
C THR A 935 -7.12 12.62 0.18
N LEU A 936 -8.32 12.23 0.62
CA LEU A 936 -8.68 10.82 0.78
C LEU A 936 -8.60 10.07 -0.55
N THR A 937 -9.11 10.64 -1.64
CA THR A 937 -9.10 10.02 -2.98
C THR A 937 -7.70 9.88 -3.59
N GLU A 938 -6.79 10.82 -3.29
CA GLU A 938 -5.37 10.71 -3.63
C GLU A 938 -4.71 9.58 -2.83
N LYS A 939 -4.81 9.63 -1.50
CA LYS A 939 -4.14 8.68 -0.59
C LYS A 939 -4.69 7.25 -0.72
N MET A 940 -5.93 7.07 -1.18
CA MET A 940 -6.55 5.75 -1.40
C MET A 940 -5.76 4.84 -2.35
N ARG A 941 -4.87 5.41 -3.17
CA ARG A 941 -4.01 4.70 -4.14
C ARG A 941 -2.65 4.27 -3.59
N VAL A 942 -2.27 4.73 -2.39
CA VAL A 942 -0.93 4.54 -1.81
C VAL A 942 -0.96 4.06 -0.35
N VAL A 943 -2.03 4.35 0.40
CA VAL A 943 -2.27 3.78 1.73
C VAL A 943 -3.07 2.48 1.56
N GLU A 944 -2.52 1.36 2.04
CA GLU A 944 -3.18 0.06 2.01
C GLU A 944 -4.24 -0.06 3.12
N SER A 945 -5.37 -0.70 2.81
CA SER A 945 -6.42 -0.97 3.80
C SER A 945 -6.23 -2.34 4.43
N TYR A 946 -6.10 -2.42 5.76
CA TYR A 946 -5.88 -3.69 6.48
C TYR A 946 -6.98 -4.74 6.28
N ASN A 947 -8.15 -4.37 5.76
CA ASN A 947 -9.24 -5.29 5.42
C ASN A 947 -9.74 -5.13 3.96
N GLY A 948 -8.99 -4.42 3.11
CA GLY A 948 -9.34 -4.10 1.72
C GLY A 948 -10.57 -3.17 1.54
N GLY A 949 -11.30 -2.84 2.60
CA GLY A 949 -12.51 -2.02 2.59
C GLY A 949 -12.29 -0.61 3.16
N ASP A 950 -13.36 0.18 3.18
CA ASP A 950 -13.38 1.57 3.68
C ASP A 950 -12.89 1.68 5.13
N GLN A 951 -13.32 0.78 6.01
CA GLN A 951 -12.95 0.84 7.42
C GLN A 951 -11.44 0.76 7.64
N GLY A 952 -10.76 -0.12 6.91
CA GLY A 952 -9.31 -0.28 7.04
C GLY A 952 -8.56 0.94 6.56
N PHE A 953 -8.96 1.52 5.43
CA PHE A 953 -8.38 2.74 4.90
C PHE A 953 -8.60 3.95 5.83
N LEU A 954 -9.83 4.13 6.33
CA LEU A 954 -10.15 5.25 7.21
C LEU A 954 -9.40 5.20 8.55
N ASN A 955 -9.13 4.01 9.10
CA ASN A 955 -8.35 3.85 10.33
C ASN A 955 -6.85 4.16 10.16
N GLU A 956 -6.29 4.01 8.95
CA GLU A 956 -4.90 4.41 8.67
C GLU A 956 -4.79 5.90 8.28
N MET A 957 -5.89 6.51 7.80
CA MET A 957 -5.96 7.94 7.48
C MET A 957 -6.26 8.82 8.71
N PHE A 958 -7.21 8.43 9.55
CA PHE A 958 -7.58 9.12 10.80
C PHE A 958 -6.98 8.37 11.99
N VAL A 959 -5.68 8.59 12.25
CA VAL A 959 -4.98 7.88 13.32
C VAL A 959 -5.35 8.42 14.70
N TRP A 960 -5.74 9.71 14.77
CA TRP A 960 -6.31 10.34 15.95
C TRP A 960 -7.82 10.55 15.79
N TRP A 961 -8.60 9.94 16.67
CA TRP A 961 -10.07 9.92 16.61
C TRP A 961 -10.67 9.86 18.03
N HIS A 962 -11.91 10.35 18.16
CA HIS A 962 -12.65 10.38 19.41
C HIS A 962 -13.57 9.15 19.55
N ARG A 963 -13.42 8.42 20.67
CA ARG A 963 -14.16 7.18 20.94
C ARG A 963 -15.55 7.46 21.52
N LEU A 964 -16.57 6.97 20.84
CA LEU A 964 -17.95 6.96 21.30
C LEU A 964 -18.25 5.69 22.15
N PRO A 965 -19.16 5.77 23.14
CA PRO A 965 -19.69 4.62 23.89
C PRO A 965 -20.21 3.47 23.02
N HIS A 966 -20.16 2.24 23.55
CA HIS A 966 -20.35 1.01 22.76
C HIS A 966 -21.82 0.79 22.34
N GLU A 967 -22.75 1.30 23.14
CA GLU A 967 -24.20 1.26 22.97
C GLU A 967 -24.66 2.01 21.71
N LEU A 968 -23.83 2.92 21.19
CA LEU A 968 -24.09 3.74 20.00
C LEU A 968 -23.74 3.00 18.69
N ASN A 969 -23.20 1.79 18.75
CA ASN A 969 -23.00 0.90 17.60
C ASN A 969 -22.83 -0.55 18.12
N PHE A 970 -23.88 -1.09 18.75
CA PHE A 970 -23.85 -2.45 19.30
C PHE A 970 -23.80 -3.47 18.14
N MET A 971 -22.60 -3.98 17.85
CA MET A 971 -22.41 -5.03 16.87
C MET A 971 -23.00 -6.34 17.40
N LYS A 972 -23.95 -6.92 16.65
CA LYS A 972 -24.57 -8.24 16.89
C LYS A 972 -23.54 -9.35 16.69
N VAL A 973 -22.63 -9.53 17.66
CA VAL A 973 -21.55 -10.53 17.70
C VAL A 973 -21.35 -11.00 19.14
N PHE A 974 -21.50 -12.30 19.37
CA PHE A 974 -21.44 -12.96 20.67
C PHE A 974 -20.29 -13.97 20.64
N VAL A 975 -19.30 -13.78 21.53
CA VAL A 975 -17.98 -14.46 21.45
C VAL A 975 -17.74 -15.42 22.62
N ASP A 976 -18.55 -15.36 23.68
CA ASP A 976 -18.45 -16.29 24.81
C ASP A 976 -19.22 -17.59 24.51
N PRO A 977 -18.57 -18.77 24.46
CA PRO A 977 -19.25 -20.04 24.22
C PRO A 977 -20.24 -20.45 25.33
N GLN A 978 -20.26 -19.76 26.47
CA GLN A 978 -21.16 -20.05 27.60
C GLN A 978 -22.47 -19.24 27.57
N ASP A 979 -22.56 -18.17 26.78
CA ASP A 979 -23.85 -17.48 26.57
C ASP A 979 -24.72 -18.26 25.58
N HIS A 980 -25.47 -19.22 26.08
CA HIS A 980 -26.40 -20.02 25.27
C HIS A 980 -27.71 -19.29 24.92
N VAL A 981 -27.81 -17.97 25.12
CA VAL A 981 -29.04 -17.19 24.93
C VAL A 981 -28.82 -15.94 24.04
N HIS A 982 -27.59 -15.45 23.95
CA HIS A 982 -27.19 -14.26 23.16
C HIS A 982 -28.08 -13.06 23.50
N LEU A 983 -28.13 -12.75 24.79
CA LEU A 983 -28.92 -11.66 25.34
C LEU A 983 -28.24 -10.31 25.10
N LEU A 984 -29.07 -9.28 25.00
CA LEU A 984 -28.59 -7.90 24.95
C LEU A 984 -28.50 -7.39 26.38
N ASP A 985 -27.27 -7.24 26.90
CA ASP A 985 -26.99 -6.80 28.28
C ASP A 985 -27.22 -5.30 28.49
N LYS A 986 -28.46 -4.88 28.18
CA LYS A 986 -29.07 -3.55 28.32
C LYS A 986 -28.55 -2.49 27.32
N GLY A 987 -29.30 -1.40 27.23
CA GLY A 987 -28.76 -0.08 26.91
C GLY A 987 -28.55 0.32 25.45
N ALA A 988 -28.47 -0.58 24.47
CA ALA A 988 -28.12 -0.21 23.09
C ALA A 988 -29.05 0.86 22.46
N ASP A 989 -28.49 2.05 22.23
CA ASP A 989 -29.09 3.16 21.47
C ASP A 989 -29.15 2.82 19.97
N VAL A 990 -28.20 2.03 19.46
CA VAL A 990 -28.10 1.60 18.04
C VAL A 990 -27.65 0.14 17.96
N VAL A 991 -28.31 -0.67 17.13
CA VAL A 991 -27.96 -2.09 16.90
C VAL A 991 -27.53 -2.32 15.46
N HIS A 992 -26.38 -2.95 15.26
CA HIS A 992 -25.72 -3.21 13.97
C HIS A 992 -25.73 -4.72 13.65
N TYR A 993 -26.44 -5.10 12.59
CA TYR A 993 -26.73 -6.50 12.28
C TYR A 993 -25.62 -7.16 11.48
N THR A 994 -24.73 -7.89 12.16
CA THR A 994 -23.76 -8.77 11.51
C THR A 994 -24.36 -10.17 11.22
N GLY A 995 -23.63 -11.02 10.49
CA GLY A 995 -24.14 -12.30 9.99
C GLY A 995 -25.20 -12.13 8.90
N LEU A 996 -26.15 -13.07 8.84
CA LEU A 996 -27.36 -12.95 8.01
C LEU A 996 -28.23 -11.78 8.52
N LYS A 997 -28.63 -10.91 7.59
CA LYS A 997 -29.41 -9.71 7.91
C LYS A 997 -30.89 -10.08 8.18
N PRO A 998 -31.61 -9.42 9.10
CA PRO A 998 -32.97 -9.82 9.50
C PRO A 998 -33.96 -10.01 8.34
N TRP A 999 -33.89 -9.15 7.32
CA TRP A 999 -34.72 -9.20 6.11
C TRP A 999 -34.35 -10.32 5.12
N LYS A 1000 -33.40 -11.20 5.47
CA LYS A 1000 -33.11 -12.46 4.75
C LYS A 1000 -33.76 -13.67 5.41
N CYS A 1001 -34.13 -13.58 6.69
CA CYS A 1001 -34.80 -14.68 7.39
C CYS A 1001 -36.26 -14.82 6.95
N ALA A 1002 -36.80 -16.04 7.08
CA ALA A 1002 -38.16 -16.35 6.68
C ALA A 1002 -39.22 -16.05 7.77
N GLU A 1003 -38.81 -15.88 9.02
CA GLU A 1003 -39.65 -15.75 10.21
C GLU A 1003 -39.29 -14.50 11.04
N GLU A 1004 -40.27 -13.87 11.69
CA GLU A 1004 -40.08 -12.61 12.43
C GLU A 1004 -39.52 -12.82 13.85
N GLU A 1005 -39.79 -13.97 14.46
CA GLU A 1005 -39.52 -14.24 15.88
C GLU A 1005 -38.30 -15.17 16.11
N HIS A 1006 -37.82 -15.81 15.05
CA HIS A 1006 -36.64 -16.69 15.01
C HIS A 1006 -35.57 -16.12 14.07
N ASP A 1007 -34.36 -15.92 14.59
CA ASP A 1007 -33.20 -15.44 13.86
C ASP A 1007 -32.55 -16.61 13.09
N CYS A 1008 -32.61 -16.57 11.77
CA CYS A 1008 -32.06 -17.62 10.90
C CYS A 1008 -30.53 -17.77 10.98
N ASN A 1009 -29.81 -16.88 11.68
CA ASN A 1009 -28.42 -17.14 12.07
C ASN A 1009 -28.27 -18.37 13.00
N TRP A 1010 -29.33 -18.81 13.69
CA TRP A 1010 -29.32 -20.06 14.47
C TRP A 1010 -29.39 -21.33 13.59
N ASP A 1011 -29.83 -21.23 12.34
CA ASP A 1011 -30.03 -22.38 11.47
C ASP A 1011 -28.71 -22.93 10.90
N LEU A 1012 -27.63 -22.15 10.99
CA LEU A 1012 -26.31 -22.41 10.41
C LEU A 1012 -25.21 -22.25 11.47
N PRO A 1013 -24.47 -23.31 11.85
CA PRO A 1013 -23.46 -23.28 12.92
C PRO A 1013 -22.40 -22.18 12.79
N GLU A 1014 -21.98 -21.88 11.57
CA GLU A 1014 -20.99 -20.83 11.27
C GLU A 1014 -21.50 -19.41 11.53
N PHE A 1015 -22.82 -19.22 11.61
CA PHE A 1015 -23.49 -17.96 11.95
C PHE A 1015 -23.97 -17.88 13.40
N HIS A 1016 -23.82 -18.93 14.22
CA HIS A 1016 -24.31 -18.96 15.62
C HIS A 1016 -23.79 -17.79 16.45
N GLN A 1017 -22.50 -17.45 16.33
CA GLN A 1017 -21.87 -16.27 16.96
C GLN A 1017 -22.51 -14.91 16.61
N TYR A 1018 -23.43 -14.87 15.64
CA TYR A 1018 -24.17 -13.67 15.25
C TYR A 1018 -25.67 -13.79 15.55
N ALA A 1019 -26.16 -14.91 16.06
CA ALA A 1019 -27.58 -15.18 16.23
C ALA A 1019 -28.13 -14.58 17.53
N SER A 1020 -29.22 -13.82 17.47
CA SER A 1020 -29.92 -13.36 18.68
C SER A 1020 -31.38 -13.00 18.37
N ASN A 1021 -32.29 -13.85 18.87
CA ASN A 1021 -33.75 -13.64 18.72
C ASN A 1021 -34.22 -12.34 19.40
N ALA A 1022 -33.47 -11.82 20.37
CA ALA A 1022 -33.74 -10.52 20.99
C ALA A 1022 -33.51 -9.37 19.98
N THR A 1023 -32.34 -9.31 19.34
CA THR A 1023 -32.06 -8.29 18.31
C THR A 1023 -32.97 -8.43 17.09
N HIS A 1024 -33.21 -9.66 16.61
CA HIS A 1024 -34.07 -9.92 15.46
C HIS A 1024 -35.48 -9.36 15.65
N ARG A 1025 -36.08 -9.60 16.82
CA ARG A 1025 -37.35 -8.98 17.24
C ARG A 1025 -37.33 -7.45 17.26
N MET A 1026 -36.19 -6.81 17.53
CA MET A 1026 -36.08 -5.34 17.51
C MET A 1026 -36.18 -4.80 16.08
N TRP A 1027 -35.50 -5.43 15.12
CA TRP A 1027 -35.67 -5.10 13.69
C TRP A 1027 -37.12 -5.31 13.24
N TRP A 1028 -37.72 -6.47 13.54
CA TRP A 1028 -39.12 -6.76 13.18
C TRP A 1028 -40.13 -5.89 13.94
N ARG A 1029 -39.78 -5.27 15.07
CA ARG A 1029 -40.62 -4.27 15.74
C ARG A 1029 -40.69 -2.98 14.90
N VAL A 1030 -39.55 -2.44 14.47
CA VAL A 1030 -39.51 -1.24 13.61
C VAL A 1030 -40.19 -1.55 12.26
N TYR A 1031 -39.96 -2.73 11.69
CA TYR A 1031 -40.64 -3.16 10.46
C TYR A 1031 -42.17 -3.15 10.61
N ARG A 1032 -42.71 -3.71 11.71
CA ARG A 1032 -44.16 -3.82 11.96
C ARG A 1032 -44.84 -2.46 12.16
N THR A 1033 -44.14 -1.43 12.60
CA THR A 1033 -44.68 -0.06 12.75
C THR A 1033 -44.63 0.77 11.46
N MET A 1034 -43.98 0.29 10.39
CA MET A 1034 -43.94 1.01 9.10
C MET A 1034 -45.29 1.01 8.36
N PRO A 1035 -45.56 2.05 7.53
CA PRO A 1035 -46.63 2.05 6.53
C PRO A 1035 -46.71 0.74 5.74
N GLU A 1036 -47.94 0.28 5.47
CA GLU A 1036 -48.19 -1.00 4.80
C GLU A 1036 -47.57 -1.08 3.41
N THR A 1037 -47.52 0.03 2.66
CA THR A 1037 -46.83 0.13 1.36
C THR A 1037 -45.35 -0.24 1.45
N LEU A 1038 -44.64 0.23 2.47
CA LEU A 1038 -43.22 -0.07 2.70
C LEU A 1038 -43.03 -1.53 3.17
N ARG A 1039 -43.92 -2.03 4.02
CA ARG A 1039 -43.92 -3.46 4.42
C ARG A 1039 -44.15 -4.39 3.22
N LEU A 1040 -45.11 -4.07 2.36
CA LEU A 1040 -45.39 -4.83 1.13
C LEU A 1040 -44.23 -4.78 0.14
N TYR A 1041 -43.56 -3.63 -0.01
CA TYR A 1041 -42.36 -3.51 -0.83
C TYR A 1041 -41.23 -4.43 -0.33
N CYS A 1042 -40.88 -4.34 0.95
CA CYS A 1042 -39.82 -5.15 1.54
C CYS A 1042 -40.13 -6.66 1.50
N SER A 1043 -41.36 -7.07 1.83
CA SER A 1043 -41.76 -8.48 1.84
C SER A 1043 -41.79 -9.11 0.44
N ARG A 1044 -42.10 -8.36 -0.62
CA ARG A 1044 -41.95 -8.83 -2.02
C ARG A 1044 -40.49 -9.21 -2.34
N ASN A 1045 -39.52 -8.40 -1.92
CA ASN A 1045 -38.09 -8.70 -2.13
C ASN A 1045 -37.54 -9.84 -1.25
N THR A 1046 -38.25 -10.25 -0.19
CA THR A 1046 -37.92 -11.53 0.50
C THR A 1046 -38.29 -12.75 -0.35
N TYR A 1047 -39.30 -12.65 -1.23
CA TYR A 1047 -39.72 -13.76 -2.08
C TYR A 1047 -38.74 -14.06 -3.22
N THR A 1048 -38.08 -13.04 -3.77
CA THR A 1048 -36.95 -13.24 -4.70
C THR A 1048 -35.73 -13.81 -3.97
N ALA A 1049 -35.43 -13.34 -2.75
CA ALA A 1049 -34.35 -13.91 -1.93
C ALA A 1049 -34.57 -15.40 -1.59
N LYS A 1050 -35.80 -15.82 -1.29
CA LYS A 1050 -36.19 -17.23 -1.07
C LYS A 1050 -35.90 -18.17 -2.25
N LYS A 1051 -35.69 -17.62 -3.46
CA LYS A 1051 -35.32 -18.39 -4.66
C LYS A 1051 -33.79 -18.52 -4.85
N ALA A 1052 -33.01 -17.67 -4.21
CA ALA A 1052 -31.55 -17.65 -4.28
C ALA A 1052 -30.85 -18.47 -3.18
N ILE A 1053 -31.56 -18.81 -2.09
CA ILE A 1053 -31.06 -19.65 -0.97
C ILE A 1053 -31.40 -21.16 -1.22
N LYS A 1054 -31.76 -21.52 -2.46
CA LYS A 1054 -32.05 -22.89 -2.91
C LYS A 1054 -31.24 -23.29 -4.16
N LEU A 1055 -30.13 -22.61 -4.38
CA LEU A 1055 -29.07 -22.87 -5.36
C LEU A 1055 -27.72 -22.75 -4.64
#